data_AF-A0A445ELB3-F1
#
_entry.id   AF-A0A445ELB3-F1
#
_cell.length_a   1.000
_cell.length_b   1.000
_cell.length_c   1.000
_cell.angle_alpha   90.00
_cell.angle_beta   90.00
_cell.angle_gamma   90.00
#
_symmetry.space_group_name_H-M   'P 1'
#
loop_
_entity.id
_entity.type
_entity.pdbx_description
1 polymer ?
#
loop_
_entity_poly.entity_id
_entity_poly.type
_entity_poly.pdbx_seq_one_letter_code
_entity_poly.pdbx_strand_id
1 'polypeptide(L)'
;MAISKLTRTNTFLFFFFFFFLLFCTELPTPSLAQENQSDQPYVGVNIGTDVSNLLPPSQLVAFLQLQKITHIRIYDANPDILKALSRTKIRVIISVPNNQLLAIGSSNTTAASWIDRNVVSFYPDTLITAISVGDEVLTTVPSSAPLILPAIQSLYSALVASNLHQHIKISTPHAASIILDPFPPSQAFFNQSFSSVIVPLLQFLSRTGSPLMMNLYPYYVFMQNKGVVPIDNALFKPLTPSKEMVDPNTLLHYTNVLDAMVDAAYFSMKNLNITDVVVLVTETGWPSKGDSKEPYATKDNADTYNSNLISHILGHGGTPLHPETTSSVYIYELFNEDLRSPPVSEANWGLFYGNTTPAYLLHVSGIGTFMANDTTNQTYCIAMDGFDTKTLQAALDWACGPGRANCSEIQPGESCYQPNNVKSHASYAFDSYFQKEGKAPGTCDFKGVAMITTTDPSHGSCIFPGSKKVSNKTKDVVNSTQSSSAGEKLLRCRTFSFLKISAFSNILHIFLAAYFPIFLFLLLNPRTPKQSLIPVFYNSIPIKMSWACKKCTFVNPPSQKSQCEICSSSSSPPPLPSSSSSSPPKWSCKACTFLNPFKNSACEVCDTRCPVLSLSNVDDLNDTLQDAENDASVGSVFFPLRHCKRKATYDDDSAEPAPFRDVKAKASNDSIHLSSDDELVPEGKNAASGKDFTTLKILSYNVWFREDLELNKRMKAIGDLVQLHSPDFICLQEVTPNIFDIFKQSSWWNAYRCSVSSDKAYSRPYFCMLLSKLPVKSFSSKPFSNSIMGRELCIAEVEVAGGKSLVVATSHLESPCPAPPKWDQMYSKERVQQANEALSLLKKYPNVIFGGDMNWDDKLDGEYPLQNEWIDAWSELRPKEIGWTYDTKSNQMLSGNRTLQKRLDRFICRFHDLMITSIDMIGKDAIPGVIYTKEKKVRKEIKQLVLPVLPSDHYGLLLTISNK
;
A
#
# COMPACT_ATOMS: atom_id res chain seq x y z
N MET A 1 51.12 56.54 -62.00
CA MET A 1 49.93 55.73 -62.36
C MET A 1 49.44 55.03 -61.10
N ALA A 2 48.18 54.95 -60.73
CA ALA A 2 47.05 55.87 -60.66
C ALA A 2 46.06 55.20 -59.66
N ILE A 3 45.35 55.99 -58.84
CA ILE A 3 44.27 55.60 -57.90
C ILE A 3 44.77 54.88 -56.62
N SER A 4 44.53 55.29 -55.37
CA SER A 4 43.83 56.42 -54.73
C SER A 4 44.38 56.62 -53.32
N LYS A 5 44.52 57.88 -52.88
CA LYS A 5 44.78 58.27 -51.48
C LYS A 5 43.45 58.24 -50.72
N LEU A 6 43.32 57.43 -49.66
CA LEU A 6 42.72 57.77 -48.36
C LEU A 6 42.56 56.50 -47.47
N THR A 7 43.60 56.08 -46.74
CA THR A 7 43.47 54.98 -45.75
C THR A 7 44.35 55.24 -44.53
N ARG A 8 43.94 56.20 -43.69
CA ARG A 8 44.47 56.35 -42.32
C ARG A 8 43.41 56.89 -41.36
N THR A 9 42.21 56.31 -41.41
CA THR A 9 41.12 56.60 -40.45
C THR A 9 40.14 55.42 -40.28
N ASN A 10 40.33 54.29 -40.97
CA ASN A 10 39.39 53.15 -40.92
C ASN A 10 39.91 51.92 -40.14
N THR A 11 41.16 51.89 -39.70
CA THR A 11 41.66 50.84 -38.78
C THR A 11 41.30 51.14 -37.33
N PHE A 12 41.00 52.40 -36.98
CA PHE A 12 40.58 52.80 -35.64
C PHE A 12 39.09 52.50 -35.39
N LEU A 13 38.23 52.64 -36.41
CA LEU A 13 36.81 52.28 -36.30
C LEU A 13 36.56 50.77 -36.32
N PHE A 14 37.39 49.99 -37.03
CA PHE A 14 37.25 48.53 -37.03
C PHE A 14 37.69 47.91 -35.69
N PHE A 15 38.73 48.47 -35.06
CA PHE A 15 39.13 48.08 -33.70
C PHE A 15 38.08 48.50 -32.66
N PHE A 16 37.46 49.67 -32.80
CA PHE A 16 36.42 50.12 -31.86
C PHE A 16 35.12 49.29 -31.98
N PHE A 17 34.73 48.88 -33.19
CA PHE A 17 33.53 48.07 -33.38
C PHE A 17 33.72 46.62 -32.88
N PHE A 18 34.93 46.07 -33.00
CA PHE A 18 35.25 44.75 -32.44
C PHE A 18 35.41 44.78 -30.91
N PHE A 19 35.91 45.88 -30.33
CA PHE A 19 36.01 46.04 -28.88
C PHE A 19 34.65 46.33 -28.22
N PHE A 20 33.73 47.02 -28.91
CA PHE A 20 32.38 47.30 -28.38
C PHE A 20 31.44 46.09 -28.49
N LEU A 21 31.61 45.21 -29.49
CA LEU A 21 30.90 43.92 -29.55
C LEU A 21 31.44 42.87 -28.56
N LEU A 22 32.66 43.05 -28.05
CA LEU A 22 33.24 42.23 -26.97
C LEU A 22 32.99 42.79 -25.55
N PHE A 23 32.48 44.02 -25.42
CA PHE A 23 32.20 44.67 -24.13
C PHE A 23 30.70 44.96 -23.87
N CYS A 24 29.80 44.60 -24.79
CA CYS A 24 28.34 44.62 -24.57
C CYS A 24 27.73 43.22 -24.36
N THR A 25 28.54 42.21 -24.05
CA THR A 25 28.03 41.05 -23.31
C THR A 25 28.18 41.37 -21.82
N GLU A 26 27.05 41.60 -21.14
CA GLU A 26 27.04 41.76 -19.70
C GLU A 26 27.83 40.61 -19.06
N LEU A 27 28.92 40.97 -18.38
CA LEU A 27 29.57 40.10 -17.41
C LEU A 27 28.49 39.76 -16.37
N PRO A 28 28.20 38.47 -16.14
CA PRO A 28 27.35 38.09 -15.03
C PRO A 28 28.04 38.62 -13.77
N THR A 29 27.36 39.52 -13.08
CA THR A 29 27.66 39.81 -11.68
C THR A 29 27.85 38.48 -10.95
N PRO A 30 28.83 38.32 -10.04
CA PRO A 30 28.91 37.13 -9.22
C PRO A 30 27.78 37.21 -8.18
N SER A 31 26.54 37.01 -8.63
CA SER A 31 25.62 36.24 -7.83
C SER A 31 26.36 34.93 -7.57
N LEU A 32 26.46 34.54 -6.31
CA LEU A 32 26.78 33.16 -5.96
C LEU A 32 25.89 32.27 -6.84
N ALA A 33 26.47 31.76 -7.93
CA ALA A 33 25.96 30.60 -8.63
C ALA A 33 26.21 29.45 -7.66
N GLN A 34 25.34 29.36 -6.67
CA GLN A 34 24.91 28.09 -6.15
C GLN A 34 24.28 27.41 -7.38
N GLU A 35 25.10 26.74 -8.18
CA GLU A 35 24.62 25.68 -9.05
C GLU A 35 23.73 24.82 -8.14
N ASN A 36 22.44 24.87 -8.41
CA ASN A 36 21.48 24.01 -7.76
C ASN A 36 21.92 22.57 -8.06
N GLN A 37 22.63 21.98 -7.11
CA GLN A 37 22.95 20.55 -7.05
C GLN A 37 21.67 19.68 -6.94
N SER A 38 20.49 20.22 -7.24
CA SER A 38 19.16 19.63 -7.09
C SER A 38 18.66 18.87 -8.31
N ASP A 39 19.30 19.01 -9.48
CA ASP A 39 18.76 18.50 -10.75
C ASP A 39 19.45 17.24 -11.29
N GLN A 40 20.49 16.75 -10.62
CA GLN A 40 21.10 15.47 -11.00
C GLN A 40 20.30 14.31 -10.39
N PRO A 41 19.98 13.26 -11.17
CA PRO A 41 19.23 12.13 -10.67
C PRO A 41 20.01 11.41 -9.56
N TYR A 42 19.30 10.97 -8.54
CA TYR A 42 19.89 10.33 -7.37
C TYR A 42 19.16 9.03 -7.02
N VAL A 43 19.87 8.19 -6.26
CA VAL A 43 19.31 7.02 -5.60
C VAL A 43 19.24 7.31 -4.10
N GLY A 44 18.03 7.29 -3.55
CA GLY A 44 17.76 7.34 -2.13
C GLY A 44 17.32 6.00 -1.58
N VAL A 45 17.06 5.94 -0.28
CA VAL A 45 16.52 4.76 0.41
C VAL A 45 15.36 5.13 1.32
N ASN A 46 14.37 4.25 1.43
CA ASN A 46 13.32 4.35 2.43
C ASN A 46 13.81 3.80 3.77
N ILE A 47 13.48 4.48 4.87
CA ILE A 47 13.76 4.02 6.23
C ILE A 47 12.43 3.61 6.87
N GLY A 48 12.15 2.32 6.79
CA GLY A 48 11.10 1.68 7.57
C GLY A 48 11.45 1.57 9.05
N THR A 49 10.42 1.50 9.89
CA THR A 49 10.55 1.45 11.36
C THR A 49 9.98 0.19 11.98
N ASP A 50 9.40 -0.73 11.19
CA ASP A 50 8.87 -2.01 11.66
C ASP A 50 10.01 -3.03 11.87
N VAL A 51 11.05 -2.62 12.60
CA VAL A 51 12.28 -3.38 12.89
C VAL A 51 12.43 -3.55 14.41
N SER A 52 12.58 -4.79 14.88
CA SER A 52 12.63 -5.13 16.32
C SER A 52 13.77 -4.47 17.10
N ASN A 53 14.91 -4.23 16.45
CA ASN A 53 16.09 -3.59 17.03
C ASN A 53 16.62 -2.47 16.13
N LEU A 54 15.78 -1.49 15.84
CA LEU A 54 16.19 -0.34 15.02
C LEU A 54 17.36 0.42 15.69
N LEU A 55 18.33 0.83 14.87
CA LEU A 55 19.46 1.63 15.35
C LEU A 55 19.00 2.94 16.01
N PRO A 56 19.67 3.38 17.09
CA PRO A 56 19.48 4.73 17.60
C PRO A 56 19.75 5.78 16.50
N PRO A 57 19.01 6.91 16.48
CA PRO A 57 19.10 7.89 15.39
C PRO A 57 20.51 8.38 15.04
N SER A 58 21.39 8.57 16.03
CA SER A 58 22.78 8.97 15.80
C SER A 58 23.62 7.89 15.11
N GLN A 59 23.41 6.62 15.47
CA GLN A 59 24.08 5.48 14.84
C GLN A 59 23.53 5.23 13.44
N LEU A 60 22.22 5.41 13.25
CA LEU A 60 21.58 5.34 11.94
C LEU A 60 22.21 6.36 10.98
N VAL A 61 22.33 7.62 11.40
CA VAL A 61 22.94 8.67 10.57
C VAL A 61 24.41 8.39 10.28
N ALA A 62 25.18 7.94 11.28
CA ALA A 62 26.57 7.54 11.06
C ALA A 62 26.67 6.39 10.05
N PHE A 63 25.74 5.43 10.12
CA PHE A 63 25.65 4.32 9.17
C PHE A 63 25.30 4.81 7.75
N LEU A 64 24.31 5.71 7.61
CA LEU A 64 23.96 6.31 6.31
C LEU A 64 25.16 7.02 5.67
N GLN A 65 25.92 7.80 6.47
CA GLN A 65 27.14 8.46 6.00
C GLN A 65 28.23 7.47 5.60
N LEU A 66 28.41 6.39 6.38
CA LEU A 66 29.36 5.32 6.06
C LEU A 66 29.02 4.63 4.73
N GLN A 67 27.73 4.36 4.49
CA GLN A 67 27.22 3.80 3.24
C GLN A 67 27.12 4.85 2.11
N LYS A 68 27.49 6.12 2.38
CA LYS A 68 27.45 7.25 1.45
C LYS A 68 26.06 7.48 0.85
N ILE A 69 25.02 7.18 1.63
CA ILE A 69 23.63 7.44 1.28
C ILE A 69 23.37 8.93 1.48
N THR A 70 22.91 9.60 0.44
CA THR A 70 22.72 11.07 0.43
C THR A 70 21.26 11.50 0.47
N HIS A 71 20.34 10.59 0.14
CA HIS A 71 18.89 10.85 0.09
C HIS A 71 18.15 9.76 0.84
N ILE A 72 17.24 10.15 1.72
CA ILE A 72 16.40 9.23 2.49
C ILE A 72 14.94 9.68 2.49
N ARG A 73 14.03 8.74 2.67
CA ARG A 73 12.63 9.01 2.97
C ARG A 73 12.26 8.32 4.28
N ILE A 74 11.57 9.05 5.16
CA ILE A 74 10.97 8.52 6.39
C ILE A 74 9.44 8.62 6.29
N TYR A 75 8.75 7.63 6.87
CA TYR A 75 7.29 7.50 6.80
C TYR A 75 6.53 8.37 7.82
N ASP A 76 7.26 9.15 8.60
CA ASP A 76 6.73 10.13 9.55
C ASP A 76 7.60 11.39 9.58
N ALA A 77 7.45 12.20 10.64
CA ALA A 77 8.32 13.33 10.95
C ALA A 77 9.02 13.15 12.31
N ASN A 78 9.68 12.00 12.51
CA ASN A 78 10.35 11.68 13.76
C ASN A 78 11.40 12.75 14.16
N PRO A 79 11.22 13.47 15.29
CA PRO A 79 12.08 14.59 15.66
C PRO A 79 13.51 14.16 16.02
N ASP A 80 13.70 12.93 16.53
CA ASP A 80 15.03 12.45 16.93
C ASP A 80 15.89 12.13 15.71
N ILE A 81 15.29 11.53 14.66
CA ILE A 81 15.95 11.31 13.37
C ILE A 81 16.26 12.65 12.70
N LEU A 82 15.29 13.57 12.63
CA LEU A 82 15.49 14.89 12.04
C LEU A 82 16.59 15.70 12.74
N LYS A 83 16.67 15.60 14.07
CA LYS A 83 17.74 16.22 14.84
C LYS A 83 19.10 15.57 14.58
N ALA A 84 19.15 14.24 14.49
CA ALA A 84 20.38 13.51 14.18
C ALA A 84 20.92 13.82 12.78
N LEU A 85 20.04 14.13 11.82
CA LEU A 85 20.41 14.51 10.45
C LEU A 85 20.99 15.91 10.32
N SER A 86 20.92 16.73 11.38
CA SER A 86 21.43 18.11 11.39
C SER A 86 22.88 18.18 10.91
N ARG A 87 23.14 19.04 9.91
CA ARG A 87 24.46 19.33 9.33
C ARG A 87 25.19 18.14 8.71
N THR A 88 24.48 17.04 8.43
CA THR A 88 25.05 15.84 7.78
C THR A 88 25.09 15.93 6.27
N LYS A 89 24.34 16.89 5.68
CA LYS A 89 24.08 17.05 4.24
C LYS A 89 23.23 15.95 3.60
N ILE A 90 22.73 14.99 4.39
CA ILE A 90 21.75 14.01 3.92
C ILE A 90 20.42 14.76 3.71
N ARG A 91 19.83 14.57 2.53
CA ARG A 91 18.53 15.13 2.16
C ARG A 91 17.41 14.17 2.56
N VAL A 92 16.34 14.70 3.14
CA VAL A 92 15.23 13.90 3.66
C VAL A 92 13.89 14.31 3.07
N ILE A 93 13.12 13.32 2.64
CA ILE A 93 11.66 13.43 2.46
C ILE A 93 11.01 12.97 3.76
N ILE A 94 10.17 13.83 4.33
CA ILE A 94 9.35 13.48 5.50
C ILE A 94 7.92 13.22 5.06
N SER A 95 7.23 12.30 5.75
CA SER A 95 5.85 11.96 5.39
C SER A 95 4.85 12.41 6.44
N VAL A 96 3.66 12.81 5.98
CA VAL A 96 2.47 12.96 6.81
C VAL A 96 1.79 11.59 6.88
N PRO A 97 1.72 10.94 8.05
CA PRO A 97 1.06 9.65 8.17
C PRO A 97 -0.43 9.72 7.79
N ASN A 98 -0.98 8.63 7.24
CA ASN A 98 -2.36 8.58 6.76
C ASN A 98 -3.40 8.96 7.84
N ASN A 99 -3.14 8.62 9.11
CA ASN A 99 -4.03 8.97 10.23
C ASN A 99 -4.05 10.47 10.59
N GLN A 100 -3.10 11.27 10.11
CA GLN A 100 -3.06 12.73 10.34
C GLN A 100 -3.74 13.53 9.21
N LEU A 101 -4.07 12.88 8.08
CA LEU A 101 -4.65 13.55 6.91
C LEU A 101 -5.95 14.28 7.21
N LEU A 102 -6.83 13.70 8.03
CA LEU A 102 -8.10 14.32 8.40
C LEU A 102 -7.89 15.63 9.16
N ALA A 103 -7.01 15.62 10.16
CA ALA A 103 -6.74 16.79 10.99
C ALA A 103 -6.08 17.93 10.20
N ILE A 104 -5.14 17.60 9.32
CA ILE A 104 -4.41 18.57 8.48
C ILE A 104 -5.31 19.09 7.35
N GLY A 105 -6.02 18.19 6.66
CA GLY A 105 -6.90 18.54 5.55
C GLY A 105 -8.14 19.35 5.95
N SER A 106 -8.55 19.29 7.22
CA SER A 106 -9.72 20.02 7.73
C SER A 106 -9.40 21.38 8.35
N SER A 107 -8.12 21.71 8.57
CA SER A 107 -7.73 22.92 9.33
C SER A 107 -6.36 23.47 8.89
N ASN A 108 -6.38 24.66 8.27
CA ASN A 108 -5.16 25.38 7.89
C ASN A 108 -4.26 25.69 9.09
N THR A 109 -4.84 25.97 10.27
CA THR A 109 -4.07 26.22 11.50
C THR A 109 -3.33 24.97 11.96
N THR A 110 -3.94 23.80 11.82
CA THR A 110 -3.31 22.52 12.12
C THR A 110 -2.17 22.25 11.15
N ALA A 111 -2.38 22.49 9.85
CA ALA A 111 -1.33 22.36 8.84
C ALA A 111 -0.15 23.32 9.09
N ALA A 112 -0.41 24.57 9.43
CA ALA A 112 0.62 25.54 9.79
C ALA A 112 1.42 25.10 11.02
N SER A 113 0.72 24.65 12.07
CA SER A 113 1.36 24.12 13.29
C SER A 113 2.21 22.88 12.99
N TRP A 114 1.79 22.04 12.05
CA TRP A 114 2.54 20.87 11.61
C TRP A 114 3.84 21.28 10.90
N ILE A 115 3.78 22.24 9.97
CA ILE A 115 4.97 22.79 9.28
C ILE A 115 5.93 23.45 10.27
N ASP A 116 5.42 24.26 11.20
CA ASP A 116 6.27 24.93 12.20
C ASP A 116 7.04 23.92 13.07
N ARG A 117 6.34 22.89 13.54
CA ARG A 117 6.92 21.87 14.42
C ARG A 117 7.87 20.92 13.70
N ASN A 118 7.52 20.47 12.50
CA ASN A 118 8.20 19.36 11.83
C ASN A 118 9.17 19.80 10.72
N VAL A 119 9.04 21.03 10.22
CA VAL A 119 9.86 21.55 9.13
C VAL A 119 10.68 22.76 9.58
N VAL A 120 10.01 23.84 10.00
CA VAL A 120 10.69 25.11 10.36
C VAL A 120 11.64 24.92 11.54
N SER A 121 11.27 24.06 12.50
CA SER A 121 12.11 23.79 13.68
C SER A 121 13.44 23.08 13.36
N PHE A 122 13.58 22.46 12.18
CA PHE A 122 14.77 21.70 11.79
C PHE A 122 15.52 22.30 10.59
N TYR A 123 14.81 23.01 9.71
CA TYR A 123 15.40 23.65 8.54
C TYR A 123 16.06 25.00 8.89
N PRO A 124 17.26 25.36 8.36
CA PRO A 124 18.02 24.69 7.30
C PRO A 124 19.09 23.70 7.81
N ASP A 125 19.23 23.53 9.13
CA ASP A 125 20.25 22.64 9.70
C ASP A 125 20.07 21.19 9.19
N THR A 126 18.83 20.73 9.08
CA THR A 126 18.44 19.47 8.42
C THR A 126 17.84 19.76 7.05
N LEU A 127 18.39 19.13 6.00
CA LEU A 127 18.00 19.38 4.62
C LEU A 127 16.73 18.60 4.24
N ILE A 128 15.58 19.15 4.60
CA ILE A 128 14.28 18.64 4.15
C ILE A 128 14.05 19.09 2.70
N THR A 129 13.80 18.16 1.78
CA THR A 129 13.64 18.45 0.34
C THR A 129 12.22 18.29 -0.17
N ALA A 130 11.44 17.41 0.45
CA ALA A 130 10.03 17.26 0.13
C ALA A 130 9.19 16.77 1.31
N ILE A 131 7.88 16.95 1.19
CA ILE A 131 6.86 16.41 2.09
C ILE A 131 5.95 15.49 1.27
N SER A 132 5.88 14.22 1.66
CA SER A 132 4.91 13.24 1.15
C SER A 132 3.65 13.26 2.01
N VAL A 133 2.53 13.70 1.46
CA VAL A 133 1.27 13.84 2.19
C VAL A 133 0.46 12.56 2.07
N GLY A 134 0.53 11.72 3.09
CA GLY A 134 0.01 10.35 3.06
C GLY A 134 0.94 9.40 2.33
N ASP A 135 0.52 8.14 2.24
CA ASP A 135 1.18 7.09 1.48
C ASP A 135 0.13 6.12 0.92
N GLU A 136 0.08 6.01 -0.40
CA GLU A 136 -0.87 5.19 -1.15
C GLU A 136 -2.34 5.36 -0.73
N VAL A 137 -2.75 6.57 -0.37
CA VAL A 137 -4.07 6.85 0.24
C VAL A 137 -5.24 6.36 -0.63
N LEU A 138 -5.13 6.50 -1.95
CA LEU A 138 -6.18 6.11 -2.90
C LEU A 138 -6.47 4.60 -2.91
N THR A 139 -5.52 3.78 -2.46
CA THR A 139 -5.64 2.31 -2.44
C THR A 139 -5.74 1.77 -1.02
N THR A 140 -5.05 2.37 -0.05
CA THR A 140 -5.02 1.91 1.35
C THR A 140 -6.19 2.46 2.18
N VAL A 141 -6.59 3.72 1.97
CA VAL A 141 -7.69 4.37 2.67
C VAL A 141 -8.52 5.22 1.69
N PRO A 142 -9.22 4.62 0.71
CA PRO A 142 -9.88 5.37 -0.37
C PRO A 142 -10.92 6.39 0.12
N SER A 143 -11.51 6.17 1.30
CA SER A 143 -12.44 7.12 1.95
C SER A 143 -11.77 8.46 2.30
N SER A 144 -10.45 8.49 2.47
CA SER A 144 -9.68 9.71 2.74
C SER A 144 -9.20 10.42 1.46
N ALA A 145 -9.49 9.88 0.27
CA ALA A 145 -9.11 10.47 -1.01
C ALA A 145 -9.51 11.96 -1.16
N PRO A 146 -10.71 12.41 -0.74
CA PRO A 146 -11.10 13.82 -0.83
C PRO A 146 -10.27 14.77 0.05
N LEU A 147 -9.54 14.24 1.05
CA LEU A 147 -8.75 15.02 2.00
C LEU A 147 -7.33 15.30 1.49
N ILE A 148 -6.85 14.56 0.49
CA ILE A 148 -5.48 14.66 -0.04
C ILE A 148 -5.18 16.08 -0.52
N LEU A 149 -6.01 16.60 -1.45
CA LEU A 149 -5.78 17.92 -2.03
C LEU A 149 -5.92 19.06 -1.00
N PRO A 150 -6.97 19.11 -0.16
CA PRO A 150 -7.04 20.09 0.94
C PRO A 150 -5.83 20.06 1.87
N ALA A 151 -5.34 18.87 2.24
CA ALA A 151 -4.16 18.73 3.09
C ALA A 151 -2.89 19.27 2.41
N ILE A 152 -2.65 18.88 1.16
CA ILE A 152 -1.51 19.39 0.35
C ILE A 152 -1.57 20.91 0.21
N GLN A 153 -2.74 21.46 -0.12
CA GLN A 153 -2.90 22.92 -0.28
C GLN A 153 -2.68 23.68 1.03
N SER A 154 -3.14 23.13 2.15
CA SER A 154 -2.98 23.74 3.48
C SER A 154 -1.52 23.74 3.92
N LEU A 155 -0.82 22.62 3.76
CA LEU A 155 0.61 22.50 4.05
C LEU A 155 1.45 23.37 3.12
N TYR A 156 1.12 23.42 1.82
CA TYR A 156 1.78 24.30 0.86
C TYR A 156 1.61 25.77 1.23
N SER A 157 0.41 26.18 1.64
CA SER A 157 0.15 27.57 2.08
C SER A 157 1.00 27.94 3.30
N ALA A 158 1.19 27.00 4.24
CA ALA A 158 2.10 27.18 5.36
C ALA A 158 3.58 27.23 4.94
N LEU A 159 4.03 26.41 3.99
CA LEU A 159 5.37 26.51 3.39
C LEU A 159 5.60 27.85 2.68
N VAL A 160 4.57 28.39 2.02
CA VAL A 160 4.61 29.73 1.40
C VAL A 160 4.77 30.80 2.48
N ALA A 161 3.98 30.74 3.56
CA ALA A 161 4.07 31.67 4.68
C ALA A 161 5.46 31.67 5.34
N SER A 162 6.14 30.52 5.37
CA SER A 162 7.50 30.37 5.90
C SER A 162 8.61 30.59 4.85
N ASN A 163 8.27 30.98 3.62
CA ASN A 163 9.20 31.14 2.48
C ASN A 163 10.02 29.88 2.11
N LEU A 164 9.50 28.69 2.41
CA LEU A 164 10.17 27.41 2.15
C LEU A 164 9.66 26.70 0.88
N HIS A 165 8.53 27.13 0.31
CA HIS A 165 7.88 26.50 -0.85
C HIS A 165 8.76 26.34 -2.11
N GLN A 166 9.80 27.15 -2.27
CA GLN A 166 10.74 27.03 -3.41
C GLN A 166 11.79 25.94 -3.19
N HIS A 167 12.09 25.61 -1.94
CA HIS A 167 13.13 24.66 -1.54
C HIS A 167 12.56 23.28 -1.16
N ILE A 168 11.32 23.26 -0.66
CA ILE A 168 10.65 22.05 -0.17
C ILE A 168 9.44 21.76 -1.05
N LYS A 169 9.51 20.68 -1.82
CA LYS A 169 8.41 20.23 -2.69
C LYS A 169 7.35 19.49 -1.89
N ILE A 170 6.12 19.44 -2.40
CA ILE A 170 5.02 18.74 -1.72
C ILE A 170 4.22 17.92 -2.72
N SER A 171 3.96 16.67 -2.39
CA SER A 171 3.21 15.74 -3.22
C SER A 171 2.61 14.62 -2.38
N THR A 172 2.06 13.59 -3.01
CA THR A 172 1.49 12.40 -2.37
C THR A 172 1.97 11.16 -3.12
N PRO A 173 2.62 10.19 -2.45
CA PRO A 173 2.94 8.89 -3.02
C PRO A 173 1.70 8.11 -3.43
N HIS A 174 1.73 7.52 -4.61
CA HIS A 174 0.66 6.69 -5.15
C HIS A 174 1.15 5.31 -5.56
N ALA A 175 0.35 4.28 -5.29
CA ALA A 175 0.58 2.94 -5.78
C ALA A 175 0.48 2.90 -7.32
N ALA A 176 1.29 2.07 -7.98
CA ALA A 176 1.21 1.85 -9.44
C ALA A 176 -0.20 1.47 -9.93
N SER A 177 -1.03 0.84 -9.09
CA SER A 177 -2.39 0.38 -9.44
C SER A 177 -3.40 1.51 -9.69
N ILE A 178 -3.05 2.78 -9.46
CA ILE A 178 -3.90 3.90 -9.89
C ILE A 178 -3.85 4.11 -11.41
N ILE A 179 -2.85 3.53 -12.09
CA ILE A 179 -2.71 3.49 -13.55
C ILE A 179 -3.28 2.16 -14.03
N LEU A 180 -4.25 2.23 -14.93
CA LEU A 180 -4.86 1.08 -15.59
C LEU A 180 -4.21 0.85 -16.95
N ASP A 181 -4.23 -0.42 -17.37
CA ASP A 181 -3.63 -0.91 -18.61
C ASP A 181 -2.22 -0.34 -18.89
N PRO A 182 -1.28 -0.41 -17.92
CA PRO A 182 0.04 0.20 -18.05
C PRO A 182 0.93 -0.43 -19.13
N PHE A 183 0.51 -1.54 -19.74
CA PHE A 183 1.27 -2.24 -20.77
C PHE A 183 0.36 -2.54 -21.98
N PRO A 184 0.67 -1.99 -23.18
CA PRO A 184 1.82 -1.13 -23.47
C PRO A 184 1.70 0.29 -22.86
N PRO A 185 2.82 0.94 -22.47
CA PRO A 185 2.78 2.24 -21.78
C PRO A 185 1.98 3.34 -22.47
N SER A 186 1.98 3.40 -23.79
CA SER A 186 1.21 4.41 -24.55
C SER A 186 -0.31 4.35 -24.38
N GLN A 187 -0.85 3.22 -23.91
CA GLN A 187 -2.28 3.04 -23.66
C GLN A 187 -2.67 3.31 -22.21
N ALA A 188 -1.68 3.52 -21.34
CA ALA A 188 -1.89 3.72 -19.92
C ALA A 188 -2.77 4.94 -19.64
N PHE A 189 -3.67 4.81 -18.66
CA PHE A 189 -4.48 5.93 -18.19
C PHE A 189 -4.77 5.81 -16.69
N PHE A 190 -4.94 6.93 -16.01
CA PHE A 190 -5.36 6.92 -14.61
C PHE A 190 -6.78 6.36 -14.48
N ASN A 191 -7.02 5.57 -13.44
CA ASN A 191 -8.34 5.05 -13.12
C ASN A 191 -9.34 6.21 -12.98
N GLN A 192 -10.37 6.19 -13.83
CA GLN A 192 -11.34 7.27 -13.94
C GLN A 192 -12.09 7.54 -12.63
N SER A 193 -12.21 6.52 -11.77
CA SER A 193 -12.84 6.65 -10.44
C SER A 193 -12.14 7.67 -9.53
N PHE A 194 -10.84 7.92 -9.77
CA PHE A 194 -10.04 8.89 -9.01
C PHE A 194 -9.87 10.23 -9.72
N SER A 195 -10.52 10.47 -10.85
CA SER A 195 -10.34 11.70 -11.66
C SER A 195 -10.63 12.98 -10.87
N SER A 196 -11.60 12.93 -9.94
CA SER A 196 -11.96 14.06 -9.07
C SER A 196 -10.82 14.49 -8.13
N VAL A 197 -9.83 13.62 -7.90
CA VAL A 197 -8.66 13.87 -7.05
C VAL A 197 -7.40 14.04 -7.88
N ILE A 198 -7.15 13.13 -8.84
CA ILE A 198 -5.93 13.11 -9.66
C ILE A 198 -5.82 14.35 -10.56
N VAL A 199 -6.90 14.75 -11.25
CA VAL A 199 -6.81 15.89 -12.18
C VAL A 199 -6.48 17.20 -11.43
N PRO A 200 -7.19 17.57 -10.34
CA PRO A 200 -6.83 18.75 -9.56
C PRO A 200 -5.45 18.66 -8.89
N LEU A 201 -5.04 17.46 -8.48
CA LEU A 201 -3.71 17.22 -7.92
C LEU A 201 -2.62 17.49 -8.95
N LEU A 202 -2.70 16.89 -10.14
CA LEU A 202 -1.71 17.11 -11.20
C LEU A 202 -1.63 18.58 -11.62
N GLN A 203 -2.77 19.28 -11.70
CA GLN A 203 -2.80 20.74 -11.93
C GLN A 203 -2.14 21.54 -10.81
N PHE A 204 -2.24 21.07 -9.56
CA PHE A 204 -1.52 21.67 -8.43
C PHE A 204 -0.01 21.40 -8.53
N LEU A 205 0.39 20.16 -8.85
CA LEU A 205 1.79 19.77 -9.00
C LEU A 205 2.48 20.57 -10.12
N SER A 206 1.83 20.69 -11.29
CA SER A 206 2.26 21.53 -12.41
C SER A 206 2.51 22.98 -11.99
N ARG A 207 1.51 23.62 -11.34
CA ARG A 207 1.62 25.02 -10.88
C ARG A 207 2.72 25.27 -9.84
N THR A 208 3.08 24.26 -9.05
CA THR A 208 4.08 24.37 -7.99
C THR A 208 5.45 23.82 -8.38
N GLY A 209 5.57 23.23 -9.57
CA GLY A 209 6.76 22.49 -9.99
C GLY A 209 7.12 21.38 -9.01
N SER A 210 6.12 20.68 -8.48
CA SER A 210 6.29 19.52 -7.58
C SER A 210 6.14 18.22 -8.38
N PRO A 211 6.85 17.13 -8.00
CA PRO A 211 6.80 15.88 -8.74
C PRO A 211 5.53 15.08 -8.45
N LEU A 212 5.13 14.21 -9.38
CA LEU A 212 4.22 13.10 -9.10
C LEU A 212 5.01 11.99 -8.40
N MET A 213 4.65 11.66 -7.17
CA MET A 213 5.30 10.59 -6.40
C MET A 213 4.61 9.24 -6.69
N MET A 214 5.39 8.25 -7.14
CA MET A 214 4.88 6.93 -7.49
C MET A 214 5.70 5.82 -6.81
N ASN A 215 5.00 4.87 -6.21
CA ASN A 215 5.57 3.61 -5.72
C ASN A 215 5.45 2.58 -6.86
N LEU A 216 6.60 2.23 -7.46
CA LEU A 216 6.67 1.41 -8.67
C LEU A 216 7.48 0.15 -8.40
N TYR A 217 6.82 -1.01 -8.43
CA TYR A 217 7.42 -2.30 -8.10
C TYR A 217 7.36 -3.27 -9.30
N PRO A 218 8.43 -3.34 -10.14
CA PRO A 218 8.54 -4.33 -11.19
C PRO A 218 8.34 -5.77 -10.73
N TYR A 219 8.73 -6.10 -9.50
CA TYR A 219 8.49 -7.41 -8.88
C TYR A 219 7.02 -7.84 -8.94
N TYR A 220 6.10 -6.97 -8.52
CA TYR A 220 4.66 -7.31 -8.53
C TYR A 220 4.11 -7.40 -9.96
N VAL A 221 4.57 -6.56 -10.88
CA VAL A 221 4.21 -6.65 -12.30
C VAL A 221 4.62 -8.00 -12.86
N PHE A 222 5.86 -8.43 -12.61
CA PHE A 222 6.36 -9.74 -13.05
C PHE A 222 5.54 -10.90 -12.46
N MET A 223 5.31 -10.88 -11.14
CA MET A 223 4.56 -11.94 -10.44
C MET A 223 3.11 -12.06 -10.93
N GLN A 224 2.44 -10.95 -11.25
CA GLN A 224 1.04 -10.94 -11.69
C GLN A 224 0.86 -11.35 -13.15
N ASN A 225 1.87 -11.12 -14.01
CA ASN A 225 1.77 -11.32 -15.46
C ASN A 225 2.03 -12.75 -15.94
N LYS A 226 2.13 -13.75 -15.05
CA LYS A 226 2.18 -15.20 -15.36
C LYS A 226 3.15 -15.59 -16.49
N GLY A 227 4.31 -14.93 -16.58
CA GLY A 227 5.35 -15.22 -17.57
C GLY A 227 5.24 -14.46 -18.91
N VAL A 228 4.29 -13.52 -19.05
CA VAL A 228 4.25 -12.60 -20.20
C VAL A 228 5.42 -11.62 -20.16
N VAL A 229 5.76 -11.12 -18.96
CA VAL A 229 6.92 -10.28 -18.73
C VAL A 229 8.12 -11.20 -18.41
N PRO A 230 9.19 -11.20 -19.21
CA PRO A 230 10.40 -11.95 -18.89
C PRO A 230 11.03 -11.47 -17.59
N ILE A 231 11.50 -12.39 -16.74
CA ILE A 231 12.21 -12.02 -15.50
C ILE A 231 13.43 -11.13 -15.79
N ASP A 232 14.14 -11.42 -16.88
CA ASP A 232 15.31 -10.66 -17.31
C ASP A 232 14.95 -9.19 -17.55
N ASN A 233 13.78 -8.91 -18.13
CA ASN A 233 13.29 -7.54 -18.34
C ASN A 233 13.01 -6.84 -17.00
N ALA A 234 12.39 -7.55 -16.05
CA ALA A 234 12.11 -7.02 -14.72
C ALA A 234 13.37 -6.77 -13.87
N LEU A 235 14.48 -7.47 -14.18
CA LEU A 235 15.77 -7.38 -13.50
C LEU A 235 16.81 -6.52 -14.24
N PHE A 236 16.40 -5.74 -15.25
CA PHE A 236 17.31 -4.93 -16.10
C PHE A 236 18.41 -5.75 -16.81
N LYS A 237 18.18 -7.04 -17.04
CA LYS A 237 19.11 -7.88 -17.79
C LYS A 237 18.92 -7.70 -19.29
N PRO A 238 19.99 -7.80 -20.10
CA PRO A 238 19.89 -7.74 -21.54
C PRO A 238 18.89 -8.77 -22.09
N LEU A 239 18.04 -8.32 -23.01
CA LEU A 239 17.07 -9.17 -23.69
C LEU A 239 17.51 -9.43 -25.13
N THR A 240 17.13 -10.58 -25.66
CA THR A 240 17.18 -10.80 -27.11
C THR A 240 16.16 -9.88 -27.79
N PRO A 241 16.42 -9.36 -29.01
CA PRO A 241 15.47 -8.46 -29.70
C PRO A 241 14.04 -9.01 -29.84
N SER A 242 13.87 -10.34 -29.89
CA SER A 242 12.56 -11.00 -29.95
C SER A 242 11.77 -11.02 -28.63
N LYS A 243 12.41 -10.64 -27.51
CA LYS A 243 11.83 -10.59 -26.16
C LYS A 243 11.78 -9.16 -25.60
N GLU A 244 12.25 -8.18 -26.35
CA GLU A 244 12.10 -6.77 -25.98
C GLU A 244 10.63 -6.40 -25.96
N MET A 245 10.25 -5.60 -24.97
CA MET A 245 8.90 -5.08 -24.89
C MET A 245 8.80 -3.88 -25.82
N VAL A 246 8.17 -4.07 -26.97
CA VAL A 246 7.93 -2.99 -27.93
C VAL A 246 6.51 -2.48 -27.75
N ASP A 247 6.38 -1.18 -27.55
CA ASP A 247 5.07 -0.53 -27.55
C ASP A 247 4.54 -0.44 -28.99
N PRO A 248 3.41 -1.09 -29.32
CA PRO A 248 2.92 -1.18 -30.69
C PRO A 248 2.42 0.16 -31.25
N ASN A 249 2.10 1.15 -30.40
CA ASN A 249 1.58 2.44 -30.86
C ASN A 249 2.70 3.46 -31.10
N THR A 250 3.79 3.39 -30.32
CA THR A 250 4.88 4.37 -30.35
C THR A 250 6.17 3.82 -30.94
N LEU A 251 6.26 2.49 -31.05
CA LEU A 251 7.47 1.76 -31.43
C LEU A 251 8.65 1.98 -30.47
N LEU A 252 8.38 2.43 -29.25
CA LEU A 252 9.40 2.55 -28.21
C LEU A 252 9.79 1.16 -27.69
N HIS A 253 11.09 0.94 -27.57
CA HIS A 253 11.67 -0.31 -27.08
C HIS A 253 12.01 -0.17 -25.59
N TYR A 254 11.34 -0.96 -24.76
CA TYR A 254 11.57 -0.98 -23.32
C TYR A 254 12.46 -2.16 -22.95
N THR A 255 13.68 -1.84 -22.50
CA THR A 255 14.68 -2.82 -22.06
C THR A 255 14.44 -3.29 -20.63
N ASN A 256 13.64 -2.55 -19.85
CA ASN A 256 13.26 -2.90 -18.48
C ASN A 256 11.83 -2.44 -18.15
N VAL A 257 11.24 -3.09 -17.13
CA VAL A 257 9.84 -2.84 -16.72
C VAL A 257 9.70 -1.49 -16.00
N LEU A 258 10.73 -1.03 -15.27
CA LEU A 258 10.63 0.21 -14.50
C LEU A 258 10.43 1.42 -15.41
N ASP A 259 11.22 1.53 -16.47
CA ASP A 259 11.09 2.62 -17.45
C ASP A 259 9.72 2.60 -18.12
N ALA A 260 9.18 1.41 -18.40
CA ALA A 260 7.84 1.28 -18.93
C ALA A 260 6.75 1.72 -17.94
N MET A 261 6.92 1.45 -16.64
CA MET A 261 6.01 1.92 -15.60
C MET A 261 6.09 3.45 -15.42
N VAL A 262 7.28 4.04 -15.51
CA VAL A 262 7.47 5.49 -15.47
C VAL A 262 6.82 6.15 -16.70
N ASP A 263 7.05 5.60 -17.89
CA ASP A 263 6.43 6.13 -19.12
C ASP A 263 4.92 5.93 -19.14
N ALA A 264 4.40 4.85 -18.56
CA ALA A 264 2.96 4.67 -18.37
C ALA A 264 2.35 5.81 -17.52
N ALA A 265 3.08 6.30 -16.51
CA ALA A 265 2.65 7.48 -15.74
C ALA A 265 2.68 8.76 -16.59
N TYR A 266 3.73 8.97 -17.39
CA TYR A 266 3.81 10.11 -18.31
C TYR A 266 2.71 10.10 -19.38
N PHE A 267 2.42 8.94 -20.00
CA PHE A 267 1.31 8.80 -20.94
C PHE A 267 -0.05 9.05 -20.26
N SER A 268 -0.23 8.57 -19.03
CA SER A 268 -1.45 8.83 -18.26
C SER A 268 -1.66 10.32 -17.97
N MET A 269 -0.59 11.07 -17.67
CA MET A 269 -0.66 12.54 -17.51
C MET A 269 -0.92 13.24 -18.85
N LYS A 270 -0.27 12.78 -19.93
CA LYS A 270 -0.44 13.32 -21.28
C LYS A 270 -1.89 13.20 -21.75
N ASN A 271 -2.58 12.11 -21.42
CA ASN A 271 -4.00 11.90 -21.70
C ASN A 271 -4.93 12.92 -20.99
N LEU A 272 -4.42 13.60 -19.95
CA LEU A 272 -5.10 14.68 -19.23
C LEU A 272 -4.57 16.08 -19.63
N ASN A 273 -3.76 16.18 -20.70
CA ASN A 273 -3.09 17.39 -21.17
C ASN A 273 -2.09 18.00 -20.18
N ILE A 274 -1.44 17.16 -19.36
CA ILE A 274 -0.40 17.57 -18.40
C ILE A 274 0.90 16.89 -18.81
N THR A 275 1.96 17.66 -19.01
CA THR A 275 3.23 17.16 -19.59
C THR A 275 4.48 17.68 -18.89
N ASP A 276 4.32 18.65 -18.00
CA ASP A 276 5.38 19.36 -17.28
C ASP A 276 5.66 18.80 -15.88
N VAL A 277 4.80 17.89 -15.38
CA VAL A 277 4.98 17.24 -14.08
C VAL A 277 5.93 16.05 -14.22
N VAL A 278 7.07 16.12 -13.52
CA VAL A 278 8.05 15.03 -13.49
C VAL A 278 7.65 13.92 -12.52
N VAL A 279 8.05 12.68 -12.81
CA VAL A 279 7.82 11.53 -11.95
C VAL A 279 9.00 11.32 -10.99
N LEU A 280 8.71 11.24 -9.69
CA LEU A 280 9.64 10.79 -8.65
C LEU A 280 9.23 9.39 -8.18
N VAL A 281 10.13 8.42 -8.28
CA VAL A 281 9.85 7.06 -7.78
C VAL A 281 10.15 7.01 -6.29
N THR A 282 9.10 7.04 -5.47
CA THR A 282 9.23 7.09 -4.01
C THR A 282 9.48 5.74 -3.36
N GLU A 283 9.16 4.65 -4.08
CA GLU A 283 9.48 3.29 -3.66
C GLU A 283 9.67 2.40 -4.87
N THR A 284 10.73 1.59 -4.82
CA THR A 284 10.98 0.52 -5.77
C THR A 284 11.99 -0.47 -5.18
N GLY A 285 11.88 -1.76 -5.48
CA GLY A 285 12.76 -2.76 -4.85
C GLY A 285 12.42 -4.18 -5.28
N TRP A 286 13.07 -5.15 -4.64
CA TRP A 286 12.82 -6.56 -4.84
C TRP A 286 13.09 -7.36 -3.56
N PRO A 287 12.15 -8.23 -3.11
CA PRO A 287 12.30 -8.96 -1.86
C PRO A 287 13.35 -10.09 -1.97
N SER A 288 14.19 -10.22 -0.96
CA SER A 288 15.28 -11.19 -0.91
C SER A 288 14.87 -12.59 -0.43
N LYS A 289 13.66 -12.72 0.11
CA LYS A 289 13.11 -13.99 0.60
C LYS A 289 11.58 -13.94 0.61
N GLY A 290 10.94 -14.87 -0.07
CA GLY A 290 9.49 -15.04 -0.07
C GLY A 290 9.03 -16.40 0.46
N ASP A 291 7.71 -16.61 0.48
CA ASP A 291 7.13 -17.91 0.77
C ASP A 291 7.08 -18.82 -0.49
N SER A 292 6.47 -20.00 -0.39
CA SER A 292 6.39 -20.94 -1.52
C SER A 292 5.57 -20.44 -2.72
N LYS A 293 4.78 -19.37 -2.56
CA LYS A 293 4.04 -18.70 -3.64
C LYS A 293 4.85 -17.59 -4.30
N GLU A 294 6.00 -17.22 -3.72
CA GLU A 294 6.89 -16.15 -4.18
C GLU A 294 8.31 -16.69 -4.50
N PRO A 295 8.45 -17.66 -5.42
CA PRO A 295 9.71 -18.35 -5.66
C PRO A 295 10.82 -17.46 -6.23
N TYR A 296 10.47 -16.28 -6.73
CA TYR A 296 11.41 -15.31 -7.31
C TYR A 296 11.86 -14.24 -6.33
N ALA A 297 11.34 -14.25 -5.09
CA ALA A 297 11.84 -13.47 -3.99
C ALA A 297 13.09 -14.16 -3.41
N THR A 298 14.24 -13.93 -4.03
CA THR A 298 15.52 -14.54 -3.69
C THR A 298 16.60 -13.47 -3.55
N LYS A 299 17.64 -13.77 -2.77
CA LYS A 299 18.78 -12.87 -2.59
C LYS A 299 19.43 -12.49 -3.92
N ASP A 300 19.60 -13.45 -4.82
CA ASP A 300 20.23 -13.23 -6.12
C ASP A 300 19.42 -12.28 -7.01
N ASN A 301 18.09 -12.42 -7.03
CA ASN A 301 17.23 -11.51 -7.79
C ASN A 301 17.17 -10.13 -7.14
N ALA A 302 17.16 -10.06 -5.80
CA ALA A 302 17.15 -8.79 -5.07
C ALA A 302 18.44 -7.99 -5.27
N ASP A 303 19.59 -8.66 -5.20
CA ASP A 303 20.88 -8.07 -5.57
C ASP A 303 20.86 -7.59 -7.03
N THR A 304 20.55 -8.48 -7.97
CA THR A 304 20.52 -8.15 -9.41
C THR A 304 19.67 -6.92 -9.67
N TYR A 305 18.45 -6.89 -9.12
CA TYR A 305 17.52 -5.79 -9.32
C TYR A 305 18.07 -4.47 -8.79
N ASN A 306 18.47 -4.43 -7.52
CA ASN A 306 18.92 -3.19 -6.87
C ASN A 306 20.26 -2.70 -7.42
N SER A 307 21.18 -3.61 -7.74
CA SER A 307 22.48 -3.28 -8.36
C SER A 307 22.32 -2.67 -9.75
N ASN A 308 21.45 -3.25 -10.57
CA ASN A 308 21.19 -2.74 -11.91
C ASN A 308 20.36 -1.45 -11.88
N LEU A 309 19.40 -1.33 -10.95
CA LEU A 309 18.66 -0.09 -10.72
C LEU A 309 19.60 1.07 -10.41
N ILE A 310 20.53 0.89 -9.47
CA ILE A 310 21.53 1.92 -9.13
C ILE A 310 22.34 2.29 -10.37
N SER A 311 22.79 1.29 -11.13
CA SER A 311 23.59 1.50 -12.33
C SER A 311 22.82 2.25 -13.43
N HIS A 312 21.54 1.94 -13.60
CA HIS A 312 20.65 2.58 -14.58
C HIS A 312 20.43 4.07 -14.26
N ILE A 313 20.08 4.39 -13.02
CA ILE A 313 19.76 5.76 -12.60
C ILE A 313 21.01 6.65 -12.62
N LEU A 314 22.13 6.15 -12.10
CA LEU A 314 23.39 6.90 -12.11
C LEU A 314 24.08 6.92 -13.48
N GLY A 315 23.72 6.01 -14.38
CA GLY A 315 24.13 6.04 -15.78
C GLY A 315 23.37 7.09 -16.62
N HIS A 316 22.32 7.70 -16.05
CA HIS A 316 21.50 8.74 -16.67
C HIS A 316 20.86 8.30 -17.99
N GLY A 317 20.41 7.04 -18.06
CA GLY A 317 19.81 6.45 -19.25
C GLY A 317 18.44 7.02 -19.64
N GLY A 318 17.78 7.75 -18.74
CA GLY A 318 16.40 8.21 -18.93
C GLY A 318 15.42 7.06 -19.14
N THR A 319 14.27 7.37 -19.74
CA THR A 319 13.31 6.38 -20.23
C THR A 319 13.17 6.48 -21.76
N PRO A 320 12.62 5.47 -22.46
CA PRO A 320 12.40 5.57 -23.89
C PRO A 320 11.55 6.78 -24.34
N LEU A 321 10.55 7.20 -23.56
CA LEU A 321 9.75 8.40 -23.86
C LEU A 321 10.50 9.69 -23.53
N HIS A 322 11.28 9.70 -22.44
CA HIS A 322 12.03 10.86 -21.94
C HIS A 322 13.52 10.51 -21.75
N PRO A 323 14.29 10.30 -22.84
CA PRO A 323 15.71 9.94 -22.74
C PRO A 323 16.57 11.08 -22.17
N GLU A 324 16.09 12.32 -22.23
CA GLU A 324 16.76 13.50 -21.71
C GLU A 324 16.67 13.65 -20.18
N THR A 325 15.74 12.95 -19.53
CA THR A 325 15.47 13.11 -18.09
C THR A 325 15.42 11.76 -17.40
N THR A 326 16.24 11.58 -16.37
CA THR A 326 16.19 10.38 -15.52
C THR A 326 15.43 10.68 -14.23
N SER A 327 14.40 9.89 -13.94
CA SER A 327 13.69 9.98 -12.66
C SER A 327 14.60 9.60 -11.50
N SER A 328 14.59 10.39 -10.42
CA SER A 328 15.21 9.97 -9.16
C SER A 328 14.37 8.87 -8.50
N VAL A 329 15.03 7.99 -7.75
CA VAL A 329 14.38 6.81 -7.17
C VAL A 329 14.75 6.64 -5.70
N TYR A 330 13.85 6.04 -4.91
CA TYR A 330 14.10 5.61 -3.55
C TYR A 330 13.94 4.10 -3.46
N ILE A 331 15.01 3.40 -3.09
CA ILE A 331 14.99 1.95 -2.88
C ILE A 331 14.14 1.65 -1.64
N TYR A 332 13.20 0.74 -1.79
CA TYR A 332 12.43 0.12 -0.73
C TYR A 332 13.08 -1.24 -0.41
N GLU A 333 13.84 -1.36 0.69
CA GLU A 333 14.13 -0.35 1.72
C GLU A 333 15.49 -0.55 2.40
N LEU A 334 15.84 0.28 3.40
CA LEU A 334 17.15 0.20 4.06
C LEU A 334 17.33 -1.08 4.89
N PHE A 335 16.35 -1.44 5.72
CA PHE A 335 16.42 -2.59 6.63
C PHE A 335 15.30 -3.59 6.38
N ASN A 336 15.55 -4.86 6.63
CA ASN A 336 14.49 -5.85 6.73
C ASN A 336 13.60 -5.54 7.93
N GLU A 337 12.32 -5.28 7.67
CA GLU A 337 11.29 -5.00 8.67
C GLU A 337 10.69 -6.30 9.23
N ASP A 338 11.36 -6.91 10.22
CA ASP A 338 10.98 -8.20 10.80
C ASP A 338 9.64 -8.19 11.57
N LEU A 339 9.08 -7.02 11.85
CA LEU A 339 7.75 -6.87 12.46
C LEU A 339 6.62 -6.80 11.43
N ARG A 340 6.92 -6.76 10.12
CA ARG A 340 5.91 -6.78 9.06
C ARG A 340 5.12 -8.08 9.07
N SER A 341 3.82 -7.94 8.86
CA SER A 341 2.91 -9.09 8.74
C SER A 341 3.11 -9.81 7.39
N PRO A 342 2.75 -11.11 7.29
CA PRO A 342 2.87 -11.86 6.03
C PRO A 342 2.23 -11.17 4.81
N PRO A 343 2.72 -11.44 3.58
CA PRO A 343 3.62 -12.54 3.19
C PRO A 343 5.08 -12.40 3.64
N VAL A 344 5.86 -13.48 3.60
CA VAL A 344 7.26 -13.50 4.08
C VAL A 344 8.11 -12.45 3.38
N SER A 345 7.82 -12.13 2.12
CA SER A 345 8.48 -11.08 1.35
C SER A 345 8.44 -9.72 2.03
N GLU A 346 7.34 -9.34 2.67
CA GLU A 346 7.15 -8.03 3.33
C GLU A 346 8.20 -7.76 4.41
N ALA A 347 8.74 -8.80 5.06
CA ALA A 347 9.79 -8.66 6.05
C ALA A 347 11.22 -8.71 5.46
N ASN A 348 11.38 -8.81 4.13
CA ASN A 348 12.65 -9.16 3.48
C ASN A 348 13.01 -8.26 2.27
N TRP A 349 12.54 -7.00 2.25
CA TRP A 349 12.85 -5.99 1.22
C TRP A 349 14.16 -5.21 1.46
N GLY A 350 14.71 -5.31 2.66
CA GLY A 350 15.86 -4.53 3.12
C GLY A 350 17.16 -4.84 2.39
N LEU A 351 17.97 -3.80 2.17
CA LEU A 351 19.37 -3.92 1.77
C LEU A 351 20.24 -4.49 2.91
N PHE A 352 19.85 -4.23 4.16
CA PHE A 352 20.51 -4.71 5.36
C PHE A 352 19.54 -5.42 6.30
N TYR A 353 20.06 -6.29 7.16
CA TYR A 353 19.33 -6.74 8.35
C TYR A 353 19.36 -5.63 9.42
N GLY A 354 18.44 -5.68 10.39
CA GLY A 354 18.37 -4.67 11.48
C GLY A 354 19.65 -4.54 12.32
N ASN A 355 20.53 -5.56 12.29
CA ASN A 355 21.85 -5.52 12.92
C ASN A 355 22.94 -4.84 12.06
N THR A 356 22.58 -4.16 10.96
CA THR A 356 23.47 -3.49 9.99
C THR A 356 24.30 -4.39 9.07
N THR A 357 24.14 -5.72 9.17
CA THR A 357 24.78 -6.64 8.24
C THR A 357 24.07 -6.61 6.88
N PRO A 358 24.79 -6.68 5.75
CA PRO A 358 24.16 -6.70 4.43
C PRO A 358 23.28 -7.94 4.26
N ALA A 359 22.06 -7.76 3.73
CA ALA A 359 21.18 -8.88 3.40
C ALA A 359 21.72 -9.69 2.21
N TYR A 360 22.32 -8.96 1.27
CA TYR A 360 23.06 -9.39 0.08
C TYR A 360 24.04 -8.26 -0.29
N LEU A 361 25.04 -8.56 -1.11
CA LEU A 361 26.07 -7.61 -1.51
C LEU A 361 25.70 -6.99 -2.86
N LEU A 362 25.59 -5.66 -2.93
CA LEU A 362 25.30 -4.96 -4.19
C LEU A 362 26.53 -4.90 -5.10
N HIS A 363 26.30 -5.04 -6.40
CA HIS A 363 27.29 -5.07 -7.48
C HIS A 363 27.21 -3.81 -8.37
N VAL A 364 27.56 -2.64 -7.83
CA VAL A 364 27.56 -1.37 -8.57
C VAL A 364 28.95 -1.14 -9.19
N SER A 365 29.19 -1.70 -10.38
CA SER A 365 30.48 -1.55 -11.07
C SER A 365 30.60 -0.21 -11.80
N GLY A 366 31.75 0.46 -11.69
CA GLY A 366 32.12 1.58 -12.56
C GLY A 366 31.48 2.94 -12.24
N ILE A 367 30.60 3.03 -11.24
CA ILE A 367 29.94 4.28 -10.84
C ILE A 367 30.24 4.53 -9.37
N GLY A 368 31.13 5.48 -9.11
CA GLY A 368 31.66 5.74 -7.78
C GLY A 368 30.58 6.05 -6.73
N THR A 369 30.85 5.56 -5.53
CA THR A 369 30.44 6.11 -4.22
C THR A 369 29.09 5.79 -3.60
N PHE A 370 28.14 5.06 -4.20
CA PHE A 370 26.94 4.61 -3.48
C PHE A 370 27.14 3.18 -2.91
N MET A 371 26.99 3.00 -1.59
CA MET A 371 27.10 1.69 -0.89
C MET A 371 28.43 0.94 -1.11
N ALA A 372 29.51 1.69 -1.36
CA ALA A 372 30.86 1.16 -1.49
C ALA A 372 31.49 0.97 -0.10
N ASN A 373 31.16 -0.13 0.56
CA ASN A 373 32.03 -0.73 1.58
C ASN A 373 31.99 -2.26 1.49
N ASP A 374 32.34 -2.79 0.32
CA ASP A 374 33.01 -4.09 0.28
C ASP A 374 34.36 -3.93 0.99
N THR A 375 34.38 -4.25 2.28
CA THR A 375 35.61 -4.26 3.09
C THR A 375 36.54 -5.43 2.72
N THR A 376 36.17 -6.28 1.75
CA THR A 376 36.98 -7.43 1.35
C THR A 376 37.75 -7.23 0.05
N ASN A 377 37.36 -6.30 -0.83
CA ASN A 377 37.95 -6.16 -2.16
C ASN A 377 37.99 -7.53 -2.91
N GLN A 378 37.05 -8.43 -2.60
CA GLN A 378 36.98 -9.80 -3.12
C GLN A 378 35.83 -9.90 -4.13
N THR A 379 36.12 -9.47 -5.35
CA THR A 379 35.30 -9.68 -6.54
C THR A 379 35.77 -10.91 -7.29
N TYR A 380 34.84 -11.71 -7.80
CA TYR A 380 35.02 -12.93 -8.56
C TYR A 380 34.40 -12.80 -9.95
N CYS A 381 34.83 -13.58 -10.93
CA CYS A 381 34.17 -13.66 -12.23
C CYS A 381 33.55 -15.04 -12.44
N ILE A 382 32.23 -15.12 -12.65
CA ILE A 382 31.48 -16.37 -12.79
C ILE A 382 30.67 -16.43 -14.08
N ALA A 383 30.30 -17.64 -14.52
CA ALA A 383 29.44 -17.82 -15.69
C ALA A 383 27.98 -17.50 -15.38
N MET A 384 27.32 -16.74 -16.27
CA MET A 384 25.89 -16.43 -16.17
C MET A 384 24.99 -17.62 -16.48
N ASP A 385 23.80 -17.63 -15.88
CA ASP A 385 22.74 -18.59 -16.19
C ASP A 385 22.05 -18.28 -17.52
N GLY A 386 21.47 -19.31 -18.16
CA GLY A 386 20.62 -19.15 -19.34
C GLY A 386 21.33 -19.17 -20.69
N PHE A 387 22.65 -19.32 -20.74
CA PHE A 387 23.42 -19.50 -21.97
C PHE A 387 23.48 -20.95 -22.42
N ASP A 388 23.54 -21.17 -23.74
CA ASP A 388 23.70 -22.52 -24.28
C ASP A 388 25.09 -23.08 -23.94
N THR A 389 25.13 -24.40 -23.71
CA THR A 389 26.37 -25.08 -23.29
C THR A 389 27.49 -24.99 -24.32
N LYS A 390 27.19 -24.75 -25.61
CA LYS A 390 28.22 -24.63 -26.66
C LYS A 390 28.91 -23.27 -26.59
N THR A 391 28.15 -22.19 -26.41
CA THR A 391 28.70 -20.84 -26.23
C THR A 391 29.52 -20.77 -24.95
N LEU A 392 29.03 -21.38 -23.87
CA LEU A 392 29.76 -21.41 -22.61
C LEU A 392 31.03 -22.27 -22.70
N GLN A 393 30.97 -23.41 -23.40
CA GLN A 393 32.14 -24.24 -23.68
C GLN A 393 33.18 -23.47 -24.52
N ALA A 394 32.76 -22.73 -25.55
CA ALA A 394 33.69 -21.93 -26.36
C ALA A 394 34.37 -20.82 -25.54
N ALA A 395 33.65 -20.21 -24.60
CA ALA A 395 34.22 -19.22 -23.67
C ALA A 395 35.19 -19.86 -22.67
N LEU A 396 34.86 -21.04 -22.13
CA LEU A 396 35.73 -21.85 -21.27
C LEU A 396 37.01 -22.27 -22.02
N ASP A 397 36.88 -22.78 -23.25
CA ASP A 397 38.02 -23.17 -24.09
C ASP A 397 38.91 -21.97 -24.39
N TRP A 398 38.33 -20.79 -24.61
CA TRP A 398 39.08 -19.56 -24.77
C TRP A 398 39.82 -19.17 -23.48
N ALA A 399 39.14 -19.21 -22.33
CA ALA A 399 39.73 -18.87 -21.04
C ALA A 399 40.94 -19.77 -20.71
N CYS A 400 40.78 -21.08 -20.87
CA CYS A 400 41.85 -22.06 -20.60
C CYS A 400 42.94 -22.08 -21.68
N GLY A 401 42.62 -21.74 -22.93
CA GLY A 401 43.56 -21.68 -24.04
C GLY A 401 44.17 -20.29 -24.21
N PRO A 402 43.70 -19.47 -25.18
CA PRO A 402 44.20 -18.11 -25.43
C PRO A 402 44.28 -17.18 -24.21
N GLY A 403 43.28 -17.22 -23.31
CA GLY A 403 43.23 -16.43 -22.08
C GLY A 403 44.24 -16.87 -21.01
N ARG A 404 44.76 -18.10 -21.12
CA ARG A 404 45.76 -18.68 -20.20
C ARG A 404 45.33 -18.60 -18.72
N ALA A 405 44.05 -18.85 -18.44
CA ALA A 405 43.53 -19.07 -17.09
C ALA A 405 44.11 -20.36 -16.47
N ASN A 406 44.16 -20.47 -15.15
CA ASN A 406 44.54 -21.70 -14.47
C ASN A 406 43.35 -22.67 -14.45
N CYS A 407 43.34 -23.59 -15.40
CA CYS A 407 42.31 -24.62 -15.52
C CYS A 407 42.75 -26.00 -15.00
N SER A 408 43.82 -26.06 -14.21
CA SER A 408 44.29 -27.33 -13.62
C SER A 408 43.31 -27.85 -12.57
N GLU A 409 42.72 -26.98 -11.77
CA GLU A 409 41.86 -27.35 -10.62
C GLU A 409 40.46 -27.87 -11.05
N ILE A 410 40.11 -27.69 -12.32
CA ILE A 410 38.88 -28.22 -12.93
C ILE A 410 39.12 -29.52 -13.71
N GLN A 411 40.30 -30.14 -13.61
CA GLN A 411 40.58 -31.44 -14.26
C GLN A 411 40.05 -32.61 -13.41
N PRO A 412 39.77 -33.77 -14.03
CA PRO A 412 39.30 -34.95 -13.29
C PRO A 412 40.23 -35.33 -12.13
N GLY A 413 39.67 -35.38 -10.91
CA GLY A 413 40.40 -35.70 -9.68
C GLY A 413 40.81 -34.49 -8.84
N GLU A 414 40.62 -33.27 -9.34
CA GLU A 414 41.01 -32.03 -8.67
C GLU A 414 39.87 -31.39 -7.87
N SER A 415 40.23 -30.40 -7.05
CA SER A 415 39.36 -29.83 -6.01
C SER A 415 38.10 -29.13 -6.54
N CYS A 416 38.14 -28.60 -7.75
CA CYS A 416 37.06 -27.87 -8.43
C CYS A 416 36.48 -28.61 -9.64
N TYR A 417 36.72 -29.92 -9.75
CA TYR A 417 36.10 -30.74 -10.80
C TYR A 417 34.61 -30.95 -10.59
N GLN A 418 34.16 -31.02 -9.32
CA GLN A 418 32.76 -31.21 -8.98
C GLN A 418 32.11 -29.87 -8.60
N PRO A 419 30.88 -29.59 -9.06
CA PRO A 419 30.05 -30.44 -9.92
C PRO A 419 30.56 -30.46 -11.37
N ASN A 420 30.60 -31.65 -11.98
CA ASN A 420 31.09 -31.86 -13.34
C ASN A 420 30.12 -31.33 -14.41
N ASN A 421 30.12 -30.02 -14.61
CA ASN A 421 29.37 -29.35 -15.65
C ASN A 421 30.12 -28.12 -16.19
N VAL A 422 29.83 -27.76 -17.44
CA VAL A 422 30.50 -26.67 -18.17
C VAL A 422 30.40 -25.34 -17.43
N LYS A 423 29.26 -25.03 -16.79
CA LYS A 423 29.06 -23.77 -16.07
C LYS A 423 30.01 -23.62 -14.88
N SER A 424 30.17 -24.68 -14.11
CA SER A 424 30.99 -24.67 -12.89
C SER A 424 32.48 -24.59 -13.24
N HIS A 425 32.89 -25.33 -14.28
CA HIS A 425 34.24 -25.25 -14.83
C HIS A 425 34.54 -23.89 -15.47
N ALA A 426 33.59 -23.34 -16.23
CA ALA A 426 33.67 -21.99 -16.82
C ALA A 426 33.80 -20.92 -15.74
N SER A 427 33.00 -20.99 -14.68
CA SER A 427 33.07 -20.03 -13.56
C SER A 427 34.45 -20.01 -12.91
N TYR A 428 35.04 -21.18 -12.67
CA TYR A 428 36.40 -21.25 -12.11
C TYR A 428 37.45 -20.68 -13.07
N ALA A 429 37.37 -21.04 -14.35
CA ALA A 429 38.29 -20.55 -15.37
C ALA A 429 38.19 -19.03 -15.57
N PHE A 430 36.97 -18.48 -15.55
CA PHE A 430 36.71 -17.05 -15.68
C PHE A 430 37.25 -16.28 -14.50
N ASP A 431 37.03 -16.75 -13.26
CA ASP A 431 37.62 -16.13 -12.08
C ASP A 431 39.14 -16.18 -12.14
N SER A 432 39.73 -17.33 -12.50
CA SER A 432 41.17 -17.43 -12.64
C SER A 432 41.75 -16.45 -13.65
N TYR A 433 41.08 -16.20 -14.76
CA TYR A 433 41.49 -15.20 -15.74
C TYR A 433 41.35 -13.78 -15.19
N PHE A 434 40.19 -13.49 -14.60
CA PHE A 434 39.85 -12.17 -14.05
C PHE A 434 40.82 -11.72 -12.94
N GLN A 435 41.17 -12.62 -12.01
CA GLN A 435 42.17 -12.31 -10.97
C GLN A 435 43.56 -12.09 -11.57
N LYS A 436 43.94 -12.90 -12.56
CA LYS A 436 45.25 -12.83 -13.21
C LYS A 436 45.46 -11.52 -13.97
N GLU A 437 44.42 -11.02 -14.63
CA GLU A 437 44.45 -9.74 -15.35
C GLU A 437 44.25 -8.52 -14.43
N GLY A 438 44.32 -8.71 -13.10
CA GLY A 438 44.26 -7.63 -12.13
C GLY A 438 42.88 -6.97 -12.03
N LYS A 439 41.81 -7.71 -12.36
CA LYS A 439 40.42 -7.24 -12.32
C LYS A 439 40.15 -6.04 -13.22
N ALA A 440 40.89 -5.92 -14.33
CA ALA A 440 40.77 -4.80 -15.24
C ALA A 440 39.36 -4.75 -15.89
N PRO A 441 38.80 -3.56 -16.18
CA PRO A 441 37.49 -3.43 -16.82
C PRO A 441 37.39 -4.24 -18.12
N GLY A 442 36.32 -5.01 -18.29
CA GLY A 442 36.08 -5.85 -19.48
C GLY A 442 36.76 -7.24 -19.45
N THR A 443 37.57 -7.56 -18.43
CA THR A 443 38.19 -8.90 -18.31
C THR A 443 37.23 -9.99 -17.83
N CYS A 444 36.04 -9.61 -17.36
CA CYS A 444 34.94 -10.50 -16.99
C CYS A 444 33.72 -10.28 -17.89
N ASP A 445 33.92 -10.36 -19.21
CA ASP A 445 32.84 -10.22 -20.21
C ASP A 445 32.60 -11.53 -20.96
N PHE A 446 33.67 -12.13 -21.50
CA PHE A 446 33.62 -13.39 -22.26
C PHE A 446 32.55 -13.40 -23.37
N LYS A 447 32.34 -12.27 -24.05
CA LYS A 447 31.24 -12.03 -25.01
C LYS A 447 29.87 -12.02 -24.35
N GLY A 448 29.78 -11.41 -23.18
CA GLY A 448 28.55 -11.27 -22.40
C GLY A 448 28.02 -12.58 -21.80
N VAL A 449 28.86 -13.58 -21.52
CA VAL A 449 28.44 -14.84 -20.85
C VAL A 449 28.95 -15.00 -19.42
N ALA A 450 29.74 -14.03 -18.96
CA ALA A 450 30.27 -13.99 -17.60
C ALA A 450 29.84 -12.70 -16.89
N MET A 451 29.84 -12.75 -15.56
CA MET A 451 29.53 -11.60 -14.72
C MET A 451 30.45 -11.57 -13.50
N ILE A 452 30.72 -10.34 -13.03
CA ILE A 452 31.43 -10.14 -11.77
C ILE A 452 30.44 -10.36 -10.62
N THR A 453 30.84 -11.13 -9.62
CA THR A 453 30.10 -11.30 -8.36
C THR A 453 31.01 -11.02 -7.18
N THR A 454 30.47 -10.58 -6.05
CA THR A 454 31.22 -10.51 -4.78
C THR A 454 30.86 -11.66 -3.84
N THR A 455 29.95 -12.54 -4.25
CA THR A 455 29.63 -13.76 -3.53
C THR A 455 30.74 -14.77 -3.81
N ASP A 456 31.42 -15.25 -2.77
CA ASP A 456 32.47 -16.26 -2.90
C ASP A 456 31.88 -17.54 -3.52
N PRO A 457 32.25 -17.89 -4.76
CA PRO A 457 31.72 -19.08 -5.44
C PRO A 457 32.40 -20.38 -4.99
N SER A 458 33.34 -20.29 -4.03
CA SER A 458 33.98 -21.45 -3.41
C SER A 458 32.99 -22.34 -2.68
N HIS A 459 33.17 -23.65 -2.80
CA HIS A 459 32.29 -24.63 -2.17
C HIS A 459 33.04 -25.93 -1.88
N GLY A 460 32.78 -26.52 -0.72
CA GLY A 460 33.45 -27.75 -0.28
C GLY A 460 34.97 -27.56 -0.26
N SER A 461 35.69 -28.38 -1.03
CA SER A 461 37.14 -28.30 -1.23
C SER A 461 37.57 -27.40 -2.39
N CYS A 462 36.63 -26.94 -3.23
CA CYS A 462 36.90 -26.05 -4.34
C CYS A 462 37.04 -24.62 -3.86
N ILE A 463 38.25 -24.06 -3.90
CA ILE A 463 38.53 -22.67 -3.51
C ILE A 463 38.91 -21.85 -4.74
N PHE A 464 38.10 -20.84 -5.03
CA PHE A 464 38.31 -19.96 -6.17
C PHE A 464 39.53 -19.05 -5.96
N PRO A 465 40.26 -18.70 -7.03
CA PRO A 465 41.44 -17.83 -6.96
C PRO A 465 41.19 -16.52 -6.21
N GLY A 466 40.04 -15.89 -6.38
CA GLY A 466 39.69 -14.64 -5.66
C GLY A 466 39.56 -14.80 -4.14
N SER A 467 39.34 -16.01 -3.63
CA SER A 467 39.03 -16.31 -2.23
C SER A 467 40.28 -16.63 -1.43
N LYS A 468 41.39 -16.93 -2.14
CA LYS A 468 42.69 -17.25 -1.53
C LYS A 468 43.27 -15.97 -0.92
N LYS A 469 43.29 -15.88 0.41
CA LYS A 469 43.91 -14.74 1.15
C LYS A 469 45.37 -14.58 0.73
N VAL A 470 45.72 -13.43 0.15
CA VAL A 470 47.11 -13.07 -0.17
C VAL A 470 47.87 -12.85 1.14
N SER A 471 48.54 -13.89 1.62
CA SER A 471 49.56 -13.75 2.65
C SER A 471 50.81 -13.17 1.99
N ASN A 472 51.04 -11.86 2.14
CA ASN A 472 52.36 -11.25 1.94
C ASN A 472 53.32 -11.81 3.01
N LYS A 473 53.83 -13.02 2.78
CA LYS A 473 55.03 -13.53 3.42
C LYS A 473 56.08 -13.64 2.34
N THR A 474 56.91 -12.61 2.22
CA THR A 474 58.29 -12.79 1.79
C THR A 474 58.89 -13.93 2.59
N LYS A 475 59.16 -15.06 1.93
CA LYS A 475 60.04 -16.08 2.47
C LYS A 475 61.35 -16.01 1.71
N ASP A 476 62.37 -15.57 2.45
CA ASP A 476 63.76 -15.72 2.11
C ASP A 476 64.12 -17.18 1.76
N VAL A 477 64.90 -17.29 0.69
CA VAL A 477 66.02 -18.21 0.43
C VAL A 477 66.04 -19.56 1.16
N VAL A 478 66.00 -20.66 0.40
CA VAL A 478 66.96 -21.77 0.54
C VAL A 478 67.31 -22.33 -0.84
N ASN A 479 68.60 -22.49 -1.06
CA ASN A 479 69.29 -22.91 -2.27
C ASN A 479 69.50 -24.44 -2.26
N SER A 480 69.29 -25.14 -3.37
CA SER A 480 70.04 -26.37 -3.74
C SER A 480 69.83 -26.78 -5.21
N THR A 481 70.87 -26.47 -6.02
CA THR A 481 71.49 -27.22 -7.14
C THR A 481 70.89 -28.58 -7.56
N GLN A 482 70.81 -28.99 -8.84
CA GLN A 482 71.88 -29.00 -9.87
C GLN A 482 71.36 -29.40 -11.28
N SER A 483 71.85 -28.71 -12.34
CA SER A 483 72.28 -29.19 -13.69
C SER A 483 71.29 -30.00 -14.59
N SER A 484 71.04 -29.67 -15.88
CA SER A 484 72.05 -29.51 -16.96
C SER A 484 71.57 -28.68 -18.17
N SER A 485 72.57 -28.26 -18.96
CA SER A 485 72.63 -27.19 -19.97
C SER A 485 72.51 -27.63 -21.43
N ALA A 486 72.00 -26.74 -22.30
CA ALA A 486 72.48 -26.34 -23.65
C ALA A 486 71.36 -25.54 -24.37
N GLY A 487 71.54 -24.45 -25.11
CA GLY A 487 72.69 -23.67 -25.59
C GLY A 487 72.17 -22.39 -26.28
N GLU A 488 73.04 -21.40 -26.39
CA GLU A 488 72.83 -19.96 -26.69
C GLU A 488 72.40 -19.58 -28.13
N LYS A 489 71.73 -18.42 -28.28
CA LYS A 489 72.23 -17.18 -28.94
C LYS A 489 71.10 -16.14 -29.11
N LEU A 490 71.09 -15.02 -28.36
CA LEU A 490 71.75 -13.70 -28.59
C LEU A 490 70.95 -12.74 -29.51
N LEU A 491 70.28 -11.75 -28.91
CA LEU A 491 70.13 -10.38 -29.44
C LEU A 491 69.76 -9.37 -28.32
N ARG A 492 70.82 -8.70 -27.86
CA ARG A 492 70.97 -7.33 -27.30
C ARG A 492 69.83 -6.36 -27.73
N CYS A 493 69.22 -5.48 -26.93
CA CYS A 493 69.84 -4.40 -26.13
C CYS A 493 68.79 -3.60 -25.32
N ARG A 494 69.20 -3.19 -24.10
CA ARG A 494 68.93 -1.91 -23.39
C ARG A 494 67.53 -1.51 -22.91
N THR A 495 67.39 -1.60 -21.60
CA THR A 495 66.68 -0.65 -20.74
C THR A 495 67.26 0.77 -20.86
N PHE A 496 66.39 1.78 -20.78
CA PHE A 496 66.76 3.14 -20.37
C PHE A 496 65.71 3.74 -19.44
N SER A 497 66.25 4.38 -18.42
CA SER A 497 65.66 5.11 -17.32
C SER A 497 65.04 6.45 -17.70
N PHE A 498 64.11 6.88 -16.84
CA PHE A 498 63.61 8.23 -16.57
C PHE A 498 64.49 9.41 -17.01
N LEU A 499 63.85 10.40 -17.65
CA LEU A 499 64.24 11.82 -17.61
C LEU A 499 63.00 12.73 -17.64
N LYS A 500 63.08 13.79 -16.82
CA LYS A 500 62.10 14.86 -16.56
C LYS A 500 61.92 15.81 -17.75
N ILE A 501 60.73 16.42 -17.87
CA ILE A 501 60.58 17.76 -18.49
C ILE A 501 59.70 18.64 -17.59
N SER A 502 60.33 19.70 -17.07
CA SER A 502 59.72 20.84 -16.38
C SER A 502 59.47 21.96 -17.38
N ALA A 503 58.23 22.41 -17.56
CA ALA A 503 57.95 23.69 -18.23
C ALA A 503 56.50 24.17 -18.05
N PHE A 504 55.96 24.29 -16.84
CA PHE A 504 54.66 24.97 -16.62
C PHE A 504 54.50 25.65 -15.25
N SER A 505 55.60 26.11 -14.61
CA SER A 505 55.54 26.70 -13.26
C SER A 505 55.81 28.21 -13.17
N ASN A 506 56.14 28.90 -14.27
CA ASN A 506 56.55 30.32 -14.20
C ASN A 506 55.52 31.33 -14.75
N ILE A 507 54.36 30.89 -15.23
CA ILE A 507 53.31 31.81 -15.74
C ILE A 507 52.21 32.08 -14.67
N LEU A 508 52.08 31.21 -13.67
CA LEU A 508 51.04 31.32 -12.65
C LEU A 508 51.38 32.31 -11.52
N HIS A 509 52.66 32.56 -11.25
CA HIS A 509 53.09 33.47 -10.18
C HIS A 509 53.06 34.97 -10.56
N ILE A 510 53.03 35.30 -11.85
CA ILE A 510 52.97 36.70 -12.31
C ILE A 510 51.52 37.23 -12.32
N PHE A 511 50.52 36.36 -12.49
CA PHE A 511 49.11 36.73 -12.50
C PHE A 511 48.51 36.98 -11.10
N LEU A 512 49.02 36.32 -10.06
CA LEU A 512 48.51 36.43 -8.70
C LEU A 512 49.04 37.64 -7.90
N ALA A 513 50.12 38.29 -8.36
CA ALA A 513 50.73 39.42 -7.66
C ALA A 513 50.16 40.81 -8.05
N ALA A 514 49.42 40.93 -9.16
CA ALA A 514 48.99 42.22 -9.69
C ALA A 514 47.56 42.66 -9.27
N TYR A 515 46.68 41.72 -8.93
CA TYR A 515 45.25 42.02 -8.72
C TYR A 515 44.74 41.87 -7.28
N PHE A 516 45.58 41.39 -6.37
CA PHE A 516 45.21 41.22 -4.96
C PHE A 516 45.12 42.52 -4.11
N PRO A 517 45.80 43.65 -4.42
CA PRO A 517 45.71 44.84 -3.56
C PRO A 517 44.56 45.81 -3.91
N ILE A 518 43.83 45.59 -5.01
CA ILE A 518 42.75 46.48 -5.46
C ILE A 518 41.38 46.05 -4.88
N PHE A 519 41.23 44.76 -4.55
CA PHE A 519 39.98 44.20 -4.04
C PHE A 519 39.74 44.48 -2.54
N LEU A 520 40.80 44.83 -1.79
CA LEU A 520 40.71 45.10 -0.35
C LEU A 520 40.29 46.55 0.00
N PHE A 521 40.26 47.46 -0.97
CA PHE A 521 39.96 48.88 -0.73
C PHE A 521 38.48 49.26 -0.92
N LEU A 522 37.66 48.37 -1.51
CA LEU A 522 36.24 48.63 -1.78
C LEU A 522 35.25 48.03 -0.75
N LEU A 523 35.74 47.27 0.24
CA LEU A 523 34.90 46.63 1.25
C LEU A 523 34.85 47.34 2.61
N LEU A 524 35.43 48.53 2.75
CA LEU A 524 35.44 49.28 4.01
C LEU A 524 35.03 50.76 3.82
N ASN A 525 33.73 51.03 3.60
CA ASN A 525 33.05 52.16 4.27
C ASN A 525 31.53 52.21 3.99
N PRO A 526 30.67 52.30 5.02
CA PRO A 526 29.21 52.40 4.88
C PRO A 526 28.70 53.82 5.13
N ARG A 527 27.90 54.40 4.21
CA ARG A 527 26.97 55.50 4.54
C ARG A 527 25.73 55.49 3.62
N THR A 528 24.55 55.32 4.22
CA THR A 528 23.22 55.76 3.73
C THR A 528 23.12 57.31 3.82
N PRO A 529 22.09 58.07 3.33
CA PRO A 529 20.67 57.70 3.14
C PRO A 529 19.80 58.45 2.06
N LYS A 530 18.51 58.07 1.98
CA LYS A 530 17.25 58.87 1.75
C LYS A 530 16.81 59.41 0.36
N GLN A 531 15.55 59.04 0.05
CA GLN A 531 14.38 59.84 -0.41
C GLN A 531 14.21 60.38 -1.87
N SER A 532 13.20 59.79 -2.54
CA SER A 532 11.97 60.41 -3.11
C SER A 532 11.93 61.19 -4.44
N LEU A 533 10.84 60.94 -5.18
CA LEU A 533 10.06 61.77 -6.16
C LEU A 533 10.31 61.58 -7.69
N ILE A 534 9.44 60.78 -8.35
CA ILE A 534 8.38 61.10 -9.37
C ILE A 534 8.66 62.26 -10.37
N PRO A 535 8.22 62.32 -11.67
CA PRO A 535 7.17 61.55 -12.42
C PRO A 535 7.51 61.14 -13.89
N VAL A 536 6.60 60.41 -14.58
CA VAL A 536 5.81 60.87 -15.77
C VAL A 536 5.19 59.69 -16.56
N PHE A 537 3.85 59.68 -16.53
CA PHE A 537 2.82 59.30 -17.51
C PHE A 537 3.08 58.29 -18.65
N TYR A 538 2.18 57.29 -18.77
CA TYR A 538 1.34 57.07 -19.96
C TYR A 538 0.01 56.36 -19.60
N ASN A 539 -1.02 56.66 -20.41
CA ASN A 539 -2.46 56.53 -20.17
C ASN A 539 -3.03 55.12 -19.92
N SER A 540 -4.11 55.12 -19.11
CA SER A 540 -4.94 53.97 -18.70
C SER A 540 -6.12 53.72 -19.65
N ILE A 541 -6.43 52.45 -19.90
CA ILE A 541 -7.76 51.95 -20.31
C ILE A 541 -8.27 51.07 -19.16
N PRO A 542 -9.46 51.30 -18.56
CA PRO A 542 -9.92 50.50 -17.44
C PRO A 542 -10.67 49.25 -17.91
N ILE A 543 -10.11 48.08 -17.60
CA ILE A 543 -10.80 46.79 -17.71
C ILE A 543 -11.75 46.67 -16.50
N LYS A 544 -13.06 46.63 -16.74
CA LYS A 544 -14.07 46.43 -15.70
C LYS A 544 -14.08 44.96 -15.26
N MET A 545 -13.79 44.70 -13.98
CA MET A 545 -13.82 43.36 -13.39
C MET A 545 -15.22 42.98 -12.88
N SER A 546 -15.54 41.69 -12.93
CA SER A 546 -16.69 41.07 -12.28
C SER A 546 -16.61 41.23 -10.76
N TRP A 547 -17.77 41.23 -10.10
CA TRP A 547 -17.86 41.42 -8.65
C TRP A 547 -18.75 40.35 -7.99
N ALA A 548 -18.34 39.88 -6.81
CA ALA A 548 -19.08 38.90 -6.03
C ALA A 548 -20.14 39.57 -5.16
N CYS A 549 -21.38 39.07 -5.20
CA CYS A 549 -22.45 39.56 -4.35
C CYS A 549 -22.18 39.22 -2.88
N LYS A 550 -22.15 40.22 -2.00
CA LYS A 550 -21.88 40.01 -0.57
C LYS A 550 -22.97 39.22 0.17
N LYS A 551 -24.16 39.04 -0.40
CA LYS A 551 -25.28 38.31 0.22
C LYS A 551 -25.36 36.84 -0.18
N CYS A 552 -25.10 36.50 -1.44
CA CYS A 552 -25.24 35.13 -1.95
C CYS A 552 -23.98 34.59 -2.63
N THR A 553 -22.88 35.35 -2.60
CA THR A 553 -21.56 34.99 -3.16
C THR A 553 -21.49 34.76 -4.68
N PHE A 554 -22.61 34.89 -5.39
CA PHE A 554 -22.64 34.76 -6.86
C PHE A 554 -21.84 35.87 -7.55
N VAL A 555 -21.02 35.49 -8.54
CA VAL A 555 -20.16 36.39 -9.31
C VAL A 555 -20.95 36.96 -10.49
N ASN A 556 -21.26 38.26 -10.42
CA ASN A 556 -22.05 38.91 -11.47
C ASN A 556 -21.12 39.34 -12.62
N PRO A 557 -21.54 39.15 -13.89
CA PRO A 557 -20.78 39.58 -15.05
C PRO A 557 -20.69 41.12 -15.12
N PRO A 558 -19.69 41.68 -15.83
CA PRO A 558 -19.49 43.13 -15.92
C PRO A 558 -20.58 43.79 -16.78
N SER A 559 -21.78 43.99 -16.22
CA SER A 559 -22.87 44.75 -16.84
C SER A 559 -23.45 45.80 -15.86
N GLN A 560 -24.05 46.87 -16.39
CA GLN A 560 -24.47 48.10 -15.69
C GLN A 560 -25.65 47.96 -14.70
N LYS A 561 -25.84 46.80 -14.06
CA LYS A 561 -26.88 46.64 -13.02
C LYS A 561 -26.24 46.58 -11.64
N SER A 562 -26.67 47.47 -10.74
CA SER A 562 -26.20 47.55 -9.34
C SER A 562 -26.83 46.52 -8.39
N GLN A 563 -27.66 45.62 -8.92
CA GLN A 563 -28.39 44.60 -8.16
C GLN A 563 -28.00 43.20 -8.63
N CYS A 564 -27.84 42.28 -7.68
CA CYS A 564 -27.44 40.90 -7.94
C CYS A 564 -28.57 40.14 -8.66
N GLU A 565 -28.21 39.43 -9.73
CA GLU A 565 -29.17 38.78 -10.63
C GLU A 565 -30.01 37.71 -9.92
N ILE A 566 -29.38 36.90 -9.07
CA ILE A 566 -30.04 35.84 -8.27
C ILE A 566 -30.89 36.40 -7.13
N CYS A 567 -30.42 37.44 -6.44
CA CYS A 567 -31.19 38.03 -5.33
C CYS A 567 -32.46 38.75 -5.80
N SER A 568 -32.54 39.07 -7.08
CA SER A 568 -33.66 39.81 -7.67
C SER A 568 -34.75 38.88 -8.24
N SER A 569 -34.53 37.56 -8.27
CA SER A 569 -35.46 36.59 -8.83
C SER A 569 -36.29 35.80 -7.80
N SER A 570 -36.31 36.19 -6.52
CA SER A 570 -37.11 35.51 -5.50
C SER A 570 -38.35 36.32 -5.09
N SER A 571 -39.50 36.02 -5.71
CA SER A 571 -40.80 36.26 -5.06
C SER A 571 -41.07 35.13 -4.05
N SER A 572 -41.24 35.55 -2.80
CA SER A 572 -41.49 34.81 -1.54
C SER A 572 -42.42 33.58 -1.58
N PRO A 573 -42.18 32.55 -0.74
CA PRO A 573 -43.17 31.53 -0.40
C PRO A 573 -44.05 31.94 0.81
N PRO A 574 -45.32 31.49 0.91
CA PRO A 574 -46.17 31.68 2.10
C PRO A 574 -45.96 30.60 3.18
N PRO A 575 -46.48 30.82 4.40
CA PRO A 575 -46.00 30.19 5.64
C PRO A 575 -46.65 28.86 6.00
N LEU A 576 -46.00 28.14 6.92
CA LEU A 576 -46.45 26.91 7.58
C LEU A 576 -47.89 26.98 8.13
N PRO A 577 -48.59 25.83 8.18
CA PRO A 577 -49.50 25.53 9.26
C PRO A 577 -49.03 24.37 10.13
N SER A 578 -49.30 24.54 11.42
CA SER A 578 -49.16 23.62 12.54
C SER A 578 -50.22 22.51 12.58
N SER A 579 -49.88 21.46 13.33
CA SER A 579 -50.75 20.53 14.10
C SER A 579 -51.35 19.28 13.41
N SER A 580 -50.97 18.14 13.99
CA SER A 580 -51.80 16.97 14.34
C SER A 580 -53.02 16.62 13.47
N SER A 581 -52.93 15.52 12.71
CA SER A 581 -53.93 14.44 12.78
C SER A 581 -53.35 13.13 12.24
N SER A 582 -53.42 12.07 13.04
CA SER A 582 -53.10 10.70 12.62
C SER A 582 -54.21 10.22 11.68
N SER A 583 -53.99 10.30 10.38
CA SER A 583 -54.84 9.61 9.40
C SER A 583 -54.31 8.17 9.20
N PRO A 584 -55.20 7.16 9.11
CA PRO A 584 -54.79 5.77 8.92
C PRO A 584 -54.07 5.58 7.58
N PRO A 585 -53.15 4.61 7.47
CA PRO A 585 -52.36 4.41 6.26
C PRO A 585 -53.26 4.16 5.05
N LYS A 586 -52.91 4.79 3.93
CA LYS A 586 -53.54 4.60 2.61
C LYS A 586 -52.53 3.98 1.65
N TRP A 587 -52.98 3.20 0.69
CA TRP A 587 -52.14 2.60 -0.35
C TRP A 587 -52.51 3.17 -1.72
N SER A 588 -51.51 3.46 -2.56
CA SER A 588 -51.74 3.94 -3.92
C SER A 588 -51.98 2.76 -4.86
N CYS A 589 -53.08 2.83 -5.64
CA CYS A 589 -53.37 1.82 -6.63
C CYS A 589 -52.33 1.82 -7.75
N LYS A 590 -51.75 0.66 -8.06
CA LYS A 590 -50.72 0.55 -9.10
C LYS A 590 -51.23 0.84 -10.52
N ALA A 591 -52.54 0.69 -10.77
CA ALA A 591 -53.13 0.92 -12.08
C ALA A 591 -53.54 2.39 -12.32
N CYS A 592 -54.06 3.07 -11.31
CA CYS A 592 -54.62 4.42 -11.46
C CYS A 592 -54.09 5.47 -10.47
N THR A 593 -53.14 5.09 -9.61
CA THR A 593 -52.50 5.92 -8.56
C THR A 593 -53.40 6.44 -7.44
N PHE A 594 -54.72 6.17 -7.50
CA PHE A 594 -55.68 6.58 -6.48
C PHE A 594 -55.33 6.02 -5.09
N LEU A 595 -55.41 6.85 -4.05
CA LEU A 595 -55.05 6.50 -2.67
C LEU A 595 -56.24 5.87 -1.94
N ASN A 596 -56.21 4.56 -1.77
CA ASN A 596 -57.25 3.78 -1.12
C ASN A 596 -56.96 3.58 0.37
N PRO A 597 -57.98 3.55 1.24
CA PRO A 597 -57.82 3.12 2.63
C PRO A 597 -57.29 1.68 2.73
N PHE A 598 -56.40 1.38 3.69
CA PHE A 598 -55.82 0.02 3.87
C PHE A 598 -56.83 -1.10 4.17
N LYS A 599 -58.07 -0.77 4.50
CA LYS A 599 -59.14 -1.76 4.75
C LYS A 599 -59.79 -2.28 3.46
N ASN A 600 -59.56 -1.62 2.32
CA ASN A 600 -60.16 -2.01 1.05
C ASN A 600 -59.23 -2.98 0.30
N SER A 601 -59.77 -4.14 -0.06
CA SER A 601 -59.08 -5.21 -0.79
C SER A 601 -58.97 -4.95 -2.29
N ALA A 602 -59.65 -3.93 -2.81
CA ALA A 602 -59.61 -3.47 -4.20
C ALA A 602 -59.66 -1.95 -4.26
N CYS A 603 -59.12 -1.39 -5.36
CA CYS A 603 -59.13 0.05 -5.58
C CYS A 603 -60.56 0.54 -5.88
N GLU A 604 -61.02 1.57 -5.16
CA GLU A 604 -62.39 2.10 -5.32
C GLU A 604 -62.70 2.65 -6.72
N VAL A 605 -61.67 3.01 -7.49
CA VAL A 605 -61.83 3.65 -8.81
C VAL A 605 -61.73 2.68 -9.97
N CYS A 606 -60.89 1.65 -9.86
CA CYS A 606 -60.60 0.74 -10.98
C CYS A 606 -60.64 -0.74 -10.60
N ASP A 607 -61.15 -1.05 -9.40
CA ASP A 607 -61.37 -2.39 -8.83
C ASP A 607 -60.13 -3.31 -8.81
N THR A 608 -58.94 -2.73 -9.00
CA THR A 608 -57.68 -3.47 -9.01
C THR A 608 -57.32 -3.91 -7.59
N ARG A 609 -57.11 -5.22 -7.40
CA ARG A 609 -56.88 -5.83 -6.08
C ARG A 609 -55.57 -5.34 -5.42
N CYS A 610 -55.61 -5.23 -4.10
CA CYS A 610 -54.44 -4.92 -3.28
C CYS A 610 -53.37 -6.02 -3.42
N PRO A 611 -52.08 -5.70 -3.59
CA PRO A 611 -51.04 -6.69 -3.92
C PRO A 611 -50.73 -7.72 -2.83
N VAL A 612 -51.30 -7.57 -1.62
CA VAL A 612 -51.07 -8.48 -0.49
C VAL A 612 -52.31 -9.34 -0.29
N LEU A 613 -52.48 -10.37 -1.13
CA LEU A 613 -53.16 -11.64 -0.84
C LEU A 613 -53.13 -12.54 -2.09
N SER A 614 -52.37 -13.63 -2.00
CA SER A 614 -52.77 -15.01 -2.33
C SER A 614 -51.61 -15.84 -2.88
N LEU A 615 -51.06 -16.69 -2.01
CA LEU A 615 -50.54 -18.01 -2.39
C LEU A 615 -51.72 -18.98 -2.37
N SER A 616 -52.21 -19.38 -3.54
CA SER A 616 -52.97 -20.62 -3.74
C SER A 616 -53.23 -20.82 -5.23
N ASN A 617 -52.39 -21.61 -5.91
CA ASN A 617 -52.81 -22.85 -6.59
C ASN A 617 -51.77 -23.35 -7.62
N VAL A 618 -51.22 -24.54 -7.30
CA VAL A 618 -51.27 -25.81 -8.07
C VAL A 618 -50.64 -25.89 -9.48
N ASP A 619 -49.58 -26.72 -9.51
CA ASP A 619 -49.15 -27.75 -10.48
C ASP A 619 -48.70 -27.45 -11.93
N ASP A 620 -47.87 -28.41 -12.37
CA ASP A 620 -47.37 -28.72 -13.71
C ASP A 620 -46.12 -27.99 -14.22
N LEU A 621 -44.96 -28.61 -14.01
CA LEU A 621 -44.20 -29.28 -15.09
C LEU A 621 -42.90 -29.86 -14.52
N ASN A 622 -42.95 -31.14 -14.19
CA ASN A 622 -41.78 -32.01 -14.10
C ASN A 622 -41.51 -32.51 -15.51
N ASP A 623 -40.30 -32.31 -16.05
CA ASP A 623 -39.67 -33.37 -16.83
C ASP A 623 -38.16 -33.19 -17.02
N THR A 624 -37.48 -34.28 -16.66
CA THR A 624 -36.21 -34.85 -17.16
C THR A 624 -34.98 -33.96 -17.36
N LEU A 625 -33.96 -34.19 -16.51
CA LEU A 625 -32.66 -34.72 -16.93
C LEU A 625 -31.88 -35.20 -15.70
N GLN A 626 -31.85 -36.52 -15.55
CA GLN A 626 -30.93 -37.28 -14.70
C GLN A 626 -29.60 -37.45 -15.46
N ASP A 627 -28.53 -37.66 -14.68
CA ASP A 627 -27.18 -38.08 -15.08
C ASP A 627 -26.15 -37.00 -15.41
N ALA A 628 -25.46 -36.53 -14.37
CA ALA A 628 -23.99 -36.45 -14.30
C ALA A 628 -23.57 -36.14 -12.85
N GLU A 629 -23.48 -37.19 -12.03
CA GLU A 629 -22.62 -37.17 -10.85
C GLU A 629 -21.15 -37.07 -11.28
N ASN A 630 -20.35 -36.40 -10.44
CA ASN A 630 -18.92 -36.10 -10.56
C ASN A 630 -18.57 -34.78 -11.26
N ASP A 631 -18.69 -33.66 -10.52
CA ASP A 631 -17.67 -32.62 -10.60
C ASP A 631 -17.63 -31.71 -9.36
N ALA A 632 -16.49 -31.67 -8.68
CA ALA A 632 -16.22 -30.82 -7.54
C ALA A 632 -15.94 -29.39 -8.04
N SER A 633 -16.99 -28.58 -8.21
CA SER A 633 -16.84 -27.14 -8.46
C SER A 633 -17.85 -26.31 -7.65
N VAL A 634 -17.51 -26.09 -6.37
CA VAL A 634 -18.13 -25.09 -5.48
C VAL A 634 -17.33 -23.77 -5.45
N GLY A 635 -16.27 -23.66 -6.28
CA GLY A 635 -15.32 -22.53 -6.25
C GLY A 635 -15.74 -21.24 -6.96
N SER A 636 -17.02 -20.97 -7.22
CA SER A 636 -17.45 -19.74 -7.93
C SER A 636 -18.44 -18.84 -7.17
N VAL A 637 -18.76 -19.18 -5.92
CA VAL A 637 -19.72 -18.40 -5.10
C VAL A 637 -19.06 -17.71 -3.89
N PHE A 638 -17.82 -18.07 -3.56
CA PHE A 638 -17.01 -17.38 -2.56
C PHE A 638 -15.80 -16.76 -3.28
N PHE A 639 -15.81 -15.44 -3.50
CA PHE A 639 -14.58 -14.73 -3.85
C PHE A 639 -13.64 -14.75 -2.63
N PRO A 640 -12.32 -14.88 -2.82
CA PRO A 640 -11.38 -15.21 -1.74
C PRO A 640 -11.27 -14.11 -0.67
N LEU A 641 -11.44 -14.51 0.58
CA LEU A 641 -11.05 -13.76 1.78
C LEU A 641 -9.51 -13.61 1.81
N ARG A 642 -8.99 -12.41 2.10
CA ARG A 642 -7.58 -12.20 2.46
C ARG A 642 -7.26 -13.02 3.73
N HIS A 643 -6.12 -13.70 3.75
CA HIS A 643 -5.73 -14.61 4.83
C HIS A 643 -5.56 -13.88 6.17
N CYS A 644 -6.26 -14.37 7.19
CA CYS A 644 -5.79 -14.30 8.57
C CYS A 644 -4.89 -15.51 8.83
N LYS A 645 -3.68 -15.29 9.36
CA LYS A 645 -3.12 -16.20 10.36
C LYS A 645 -1.91 -15.58 11.08
N ARG A 646 -2.03 -15.52 12.41
CA ARG A 646 -0.91 -15.65 13.34
C ARG A 646 -0.54 -17.13 13.46
N LYS A 647 0.73 -17.43 13.71
CA LYS A 647 1.17 -18.71 14.25
C LYS A 647 2.00 -18.44 15.51
N ALA A 648 1.55 -18.98 16.63
CA ALA A 648 2.43 -19.33 17.73
C ALA A 648 2.56 -20.85 17.70
N THR A 649 3.78 -21.36 17.51
CA THR A 649 4.16 -22.72 17.84
C THR A 649 5.59 -22.67 18.36
N TYR A 650 5.76 -23.07 19.62
CA TYR A 650 7.03 -23.53 20.17
C TYR A 650 7.08 -25.05 19.95
N ASP A 651 8.21 -25.53 19.43
CA ASP A 651 8.49 -26.95 19.23
C ASP A 651 9.19 -27.57 20.46
N ASP A 652 8.74 -28.80 20.71
CA ASP A 652 9.30 -30.05 21.27
C ASP A 652 10.73 -30.12 21.84
N ASP A 653 10.90 -30.82 22.98
CA ASP A 653 11.84 -31.97 23.08
C ASP A 653 11.79 -32.74 24.44
N SER A 654 11.51 -34.05 24.33
CA SER A 654 12.14 -35.20 25.04
C SER A 654 11.84 -35.62 26.51
N ALA A 655 11.50 -36.92 26.62
CA ALA A 655 11.81 -37.95 27.65
C ALA A 655 11.05 -38.03 29.01
N GLU A 656 10.46 -39.22 29.25
CA GLU A 656 9.91 -39.76 30.54
C GLU A 656 11.00 -40.05 31.61
N PRO A 657 10.73 -40.16 32.95
CA PRO A 657 9.65 -40.97 33.58
C PRO A 657 8.97 -40.42 34.89
N ALA A 658 7.99 -41.19 35.39
CA ALA A 658 7.03 -40.99 36.51
C ALA A 658 7.63 -40.90 37.96
N PRO A 659 6.85 -41.03 39.07
CA PRO A 659 5.74 -40.22 39.63
C PRO A 659 6.02 -39.75 41.10
N PHE A 660 5.18 -38.88 41.72
CA PHE A 660 4.77 -38.80 43.16
C PHE A 660 4.61 -37.39 43.81
N ARG A 661 3.46 -37.26 44.50
CA ARG A 661 3.15 -36.62 45.82
C ARG A 661 3.01 -35.10 46.04
N ASP A 662 1.92 -34.84 46.79
CA ASP A 662 1.48 -33.66 47.56
C ASP A 662 2.57 -32.83 48.25
N VAL A 663 2.29 -31.52 48.48
CA VAL A 663 2.21 -30.88 49.82
C VAL A 663 1.69 -29.42 49.72
N LYS A 664 0.86 -29.07 50.71
CA LYS A 664 0.24 -27.78 51.08
C LYS A 664 1.23 -26.61 51.35
N ALA A 665 0.77 -25.37 51.13
CA ALA A 665 0.64 -24.26 52.11
C ALA A 665 0.45 -22.91 51.37
N LYS A 666 -0.60 -22.09 51.56
CA LYS A 666 -1.06 -21.25 52.69
C LYS A 666 -0.54 -19.79 52.63
N ALA A 667 -1.46 -18.88 52.27
CA ALA A 667 -1.70 -17.49 52.70
C ALA A 667 -0.54 -16.49 52.93
N SER A 668 -0.69 -15.28 52.39
CA SER A 668 -0.74 -14.03 53.20
C SER A 668 -1.19 -12.82 52.37
N ASN A 669 -2.04 -12.01 53.01
CA ASN A 669 -2.38 -10.63 52.65
C ASN A 669 -1.15 -9.73 52.77
N ASP A 670 -1.11 -8.66 51.98
CA ASP A 670 -0.98 -7.32 52.54
C ASP A 670 -1.47 -6.24 51.57
N SER A 671 -1.88 -5.12 52.15
CA SER A 671 -2.74 -4.10 51.58
C SER A 671 -2.12 -2.72 51.85
N ILE A 672 -2.59 -1.70 51.09
CA ILE A 672 -2.82 -0.29 51.49
C ILE A 672 -2.06 0.86 50.74
N HIS A 673 -2.89 1.73 50.10
CA HIS A 673 -2.86 3.20 49.88
C HIS A 673 -1.80 3.87 48.96
N LEU A 674 -2.02 4.96 48.19
CA LEU A 674 -2.92 6.16 48.12
C LEU A 674 -2.97 6.62 46.62
N SER A 675 -3.82 7.49 46.04
CA SER A 675 -4.79 8.51 46.48
C SER A 675 -5.70 8.91 45.29
N SER A 676 -6.89 9.41 45.62
CA SER A 676 -7.89 10.11 44.79
C SER A 676 -7.42 11.50 44.32
N ASP A 677 -8.11 12.08 43.32
CA ASP A 677 -8.90 13.32 43.46
C ASP A 677 -9.68 13.67 42.17
N ASP A 678 -11.00 13.82 42.33
CA ASP A 678 -11.96 14.82 41.79
C ASP A 678 -12.02 15.20 40.29
N GLU A 679 -13.16 15.51 39.66
CA GLU A 679 -14.61 15.42 39.93
C GLU A 679 -15.34 15.88 38.64
N LEU A 680 -16.62 15.48 38.47
CA LEU A 680 -17.76 16.18 37.82
C LEU A 680 -18.58 15.33 36.84
N VAL A 681 -19.56 14.65 37.44
CA VAL A 681 -20.78 14.11 36.82
C VAL A 681 -21.90 15.16 36.96
N PRO A 682 -22.78 15.36 35.97
CA PRO A 682 -24.11 15.89 36.21
C PRO A 682 -25.10 14.74 36.46
N GLU A 683 -25.65 14.70 37.67
CA GLU A 683 -26.79 13.85 38.04
C GLU A 683 -28.06 14.23 37.25
N GLY A 684 -28.85 13.22 36.86
CA GLY A 684 -30.09 13.45 36.14
C GLY A 684 -30.98 12.22 35.98
N LYS A 685 -31.58 11.79 37.12
CA LYS A 685 -32.85 11.05 37.25
C LYS A 685 -32.89 9.55 36.88
N ASN A 686 -32.84 8.76 37.95
CA ASN A 686 -33.48 7.45 38.06
C ASN A 686 -34.97 7.52 37.66
N ALA A 687 -35.32 6.82 36.59
CA ALA A 687 -36.66 6.28 36.38
C ALA A 687 -36.51 4.81 36.00
N ALA A 688 -36.41 3.95 37.00
CA ALA A 688 -36.66 2.53 36.85
C ALA A 688 -38.14 2.34 36.52
N SER A 689 -38.51 2.33 35.24
CA SER A 689 -39.77 1.73 34.81
C SER A 689 -39.46 0.28 34.40
N GLY A 690 -39.58 -0.63 35.37
CA GLY A 690 -39.67 -2.06 35.06
C GLY A 690 -40.89 -2.28 34.18
N LYS A 691 -40.68 -2.53 32.89
CA LYS A 691 -41.68 -3.21 32.08
C LYS A 691 -41.71 -4.66 32.57
N ASP A 692 -42.88 -5.12 32.99
CA ASP A 692 -43.14 -6.55 33.15
C ASP A 692 -42.70 -7.28 31.89
N PHE A 693 -41.88 -8.32 32.05
CA PHE A 693 -41.39 -9.12 30.95
C PHE A 693 -42.53 -9.96 30.39
N THR A 694 -43.13 -9.51 29.28
CA THR A 694 -44.09 -10.32 28.51
C THR A 694 -43.38 -11.06 27.38
N THR A 695 -42.51 -10.37 26.62
CA THR A 695 -41.77 -10.92 25.48
C THR A 695 -40.48 -10.13 25.22
N LEU A 696 -39.45 -10.77 24.63
CA LEU A 696 -38.28 -10.10 24.05
C LEU A 696 -38.07 -10.51 22.61
N LYS A 697 -37.48 -9.59 21.83
CA LYS A 697 -37.06 -9.81 20.45
C LYS A 697 -35.55 -9.72 20.29
N ILE A 698 -34.97 -10.67 19.57
CA ILE A 698 -33.55 -10.77 19.30
C ILE A 698 -33.35 -10.85 17.78
N LEU A 699 -32.57 -9.93 17.23
CA LEU A 699 -32.24 -9.90 15.81
C LEU A 699 -30.80 -10.40 15.60
N SER A 700 -30.59 -11.32 14.66
CA SER A 700 -29.27 -11.67 14.14
C SER A 700 -29.17 -11.34 12.65
N TYR A 701 -28.10 -10.68 12.24
CA TYR A 701 -27.93 -10.24 10.85
C TYR A 701 -26.43 -10.14 10.45
N ASN A 702 -26.01 -10.93 9.45
CA ASN A 702 -24.76 -10.67 8.71
C ASN A 702 -24.98 -9.50 7.73
N VAL A 703 -24.24 -8.40 7.92
CA VAL A 703 -24.45 -7.13 7.19
C VAL A 703 -23.70 -7.06 5.84
N TRP A 704 -22.90 -8.08 5.53
CA TRP A 704 -22.01 -8.16 4.39
C TRP A 704 -20.96 -7.05 4.33
N PHE A 705 -19.71 -7.39 4.64
CA PHE A 705 -18.58 -6.42 4.66
C PHE A 705 -18.24 -5.83 3.29
N ARG A 706 -18.96 -6.20 2.22
CA ARG A 706 -18.73 -5.72 0.86
C ARG A 706 -19.17 -4.25 0.68
N GLU A 707 -18.23 -3.33 0.84
CA GLU A 707 -18.50 -1.88 0.86
C GLU A 707 -18.68 -1.23 -0.53
N ASP A 708 -18.26 -1.87 -1.62
CA ASP A 708 -18.39 -1.33 -2.99
C ASP A 708 -19.86 -1.30 -3.49
N LEU A 709 -20.77 -2.02 -2.83
CA LEU A 709 -22.14 -2.19 -3.29
C LEU A 709 -23.14 -1.43 -2.39
N GLU A 710 -23.46 -0.19 -2.78
CA GLU A 710 -24.55 0.64 -2.22
C GLU A 710 -24.60 0.67 -0.68
N LEU A 711 -23.41 0.71 -0.05
CA LEU A 711 -23.21 0.53 1.40
C LEU A 711 -24.21 1.34 2.25
N ASN A 712 -24.28 2.65 2.03
CA ASN A 712 -25.16 3.53 2.79
C ASN A 712 -26.64 3.15 2.65
N LYS A 713 -27.10 2.80 1.45
CA LYS A 713 -28.50 2.42 1.22
C LYS A 713 -28.80 1.06 1.85
N ARG A 714 -27.86 0.10 1.76
CA ARG A 714 -27.96 -1.21 2.42
C ARG A 714 -28.01 -1.08 3.94
N MET A 715 -27.07 -0.36 4.54
CA MET A 715 -27.02 -0.16 5.99
C MET A 715 -28.22 0.64 6.48
N LYS A 716 -28.70 1.62 5.71
CA LYS A 716 -29.98 2.28 6.00
C LYS A 716 -31.15 1.30 5.98
N ALA A 717 -31.25 0.42 4.97
CA ALA A 717 -32.33 -0.58 4.91
C ALA A 717 -32.29 -1.55 6.11
N ILE A 718 -31.10 -1.98 6.54
CA ILE A 718 -30.95 -2.76 7.79
C ILE A 718 -31.38 -1.92 9.00
N GLY A 719 -31.01 -0.63 9.07
CA GLY A 719 -31.45 0.29 10.11
C GLY A 719 -32.97 0.51 10.14
N ASP A 720 -33.62 0.56 8.97
CA ASP A 720 -35.07 0.66 8.84
C ASP A 720 -35.75 -0.63 9.36
N LEU A 721 -35.15 -1.82 9.13
CA LEU A 721 -35.61 -3.09 9.73
C LEU A 721 -35.45 -3.10 11.26
N VAL A 722 -34.33 -2.58 11.77
CA VAL A 722 -34.12 -2.44 13.22
C VAL A 722 -35.19 -1.53 13.83
N GLN A 723 -35.51 -0.42 13.20
CA GLN A 723 -36.59 0.48 13.66
C GLN A 723 -37.97 -0.19 13.58
N LEU A 724 -38.27 -0.87 12.47
CA LEU A 724 -39.55 -1.54 12.24
C LEU A 724 -39.84 -2.62 13.29
N HIS A 725 -38.85 -3.47 13.57
CA HIS A 725 -39.04 -4.60 14.48
C HIS A 725 -38.72 -4.26 15.94
N SER A 726 -37.97 -3.17 16.17
CA SER A 726 -37.55 -2.68 17.47
C SER A 726 -37.03 -3.80 18.39
N PRO A 727 -36.02 -4.60 17.97
CA PRO A 727 -35.51 -5.70 18.76
C PRO A 727 -34.90 -5.20 20.09
N ASP A 728 -34.92 -6.03 21.12
CA ASP A 728 -34.30 -5.76 22.42
C ASP A 728 -32.80 -6.05 22.40
N PHE A 729 -32.40 -7.02 21.57
CA PHE A 729 -31.00 -7.38 21.30
C PHE A 729 -30.73 -7.45 19.80
N ILE A 730 -29.55 -6.99 19.38
CA ILE A 730 -29.10 -7.11 17.99
C ILE A 730 -27.70 -7.75 17.99
N CYS A 731 -27.56 -8.80 17.20
CA CYS A 731 -26.35 -9.55 16.94
C CYS A 731 -25.93 -9.29 15.48
N LEU A 732 -24.90 -8.48 15.27
CA LEU A 732 -24.39 -8.17 13.93
C LEU A 732 -23.04 -8.86 13.68
N GLN A 733 -22.88 -9.42 12.48
CA GLN A 733 -21.64 -10.06 12.01
C GLN A 733 -21.14 -9.32 10.77
N GLU A 734 -19.83 -9.36 10.51
CA GLU A 734 -19.16 -8.67 9.39
C GLU A 734 -19.24 -7.14 9.44
N VAL A 735 -19.34 -6.57 10.65
CA VAL A 735 -19.36 -5.11 10.82
C VAL A 735 -17.95 -4.57 10.60
N THR A 736 -17.77 -3.74 9.57
CA THR A 736 -16.55 -2.97 9.32
C THR A 736 -16.57 -1.64 10.08
N PRO A 737 -15.44 -0.93 10.21
CA PRO A 737 -15.42 0.42 10.80
C PRO A 737 -16.39 1.40 10.12
N ASN A 738 -16.51 1.36 8.79
CA ASN A 738 -17.42 2.24 8.05
C ASN A 738 -18.89 1.91 8.32
N ILE A 739 -19.23 0.63 8.39
CA ILE A 739 -20.59 0.19 8.76
C ILE A 739 -20.93 0.61 10.19
N PHE A 740 -19.97 0.46 11.11
CA PHE A 740 -20.12 0.90 12.50
C PHE A 740 -20.43 2.40 12.58
N ASP A 741 -19.74 3.24 11.81
CA ASP A 741 -20.00 4.68 11.77
C ASP A 741 -21.39 5.03 11.20
N ILE A 742 -21.85 4.32 10.16
CA ILE A 742 -23.20 4.50 9.60
C ILE A 742 -24.27 4.14 10.65
N PHE A 743 -24.10 3.02 11.35
CA PHE A 743 -25.02 2.63 12.41
C PHE A 743 -24.97 3.59 13.59
N LYS A 744 -23.78 4.07 14.00
CA LYS A 744 -23.63 5.06 15.07
C LYS A 744 -24.34 6.38 14.78
N GLN A 745 -24.45 6.78 13.51
CA GLN A 745 -25.19 7.97 13.08
C GLN A 745 -26.71 7.73 12.95
N SER A 746 -27.16 6.48 12.98
CA SER A 746 -28.58 6.15 12.81
C SER A 746 -29.38 6.52 14.06
N SER A 747 -30.60 7.02 13.86
CA SER A 747 -31.45 7.50 14.96
C SER A 747 -31.82 6.42 15.99
N TRP A 748 -31.76 5.14 15.62
CA TRP A 748 -32.04 4.02 16.52
C TRP A 748 -30.86 3.69 17.44
N TRP A 749 -29.63 4.10 17.12
CA TRP A 749 -28.41 3.71 17.83
C TRP A 749 -28.43 4.05 19.31
N ASN A 750 -28.86 5.27 19.64
CA ASN A 750 -28.88 5.80 21.01
C ASN A 750 -29.81 5.02 21.96
N ALA A 751 -30.70 4.17 21.42
CA ALA A 751 -31.52 3.28 22.22
C ALA A 751 -30.77 2.04 22.74
N TYR A 752 -29.56 1.78 22.24
CA TYR A 752 -28.80 0.56 22.52
C TYR A 752 -27.45 0.83 23.19
N ARG A 753 -27.07 -0.06 24.09
CA ARG A 753 -25.71 -0.21 24.60
C ARG A 753 -24.93 -1.16 23.70
N CYS A 754 -23.73 -0.77 23.29
CA CYS A 754 -22.89 -1.52 22.37
C CYS A 754 -21.77 -2.29 23.09
N SER A 755 -21.51 -3.53 22.66
CA SER A 755 -20.42 -4.36 23.19
C SER A 755 -19.02 -3.95 22.70
N VAL A 756 -18.95 -3.11 21.66
CA VAL A 756 -17.71 -2.72 20.99
C VAL A 756 -17.43 -1.24 21.26
N SER A 757 -16.25 -0.94 21.80
CA SER A 757 -15.76 0.44 21.95
C SER A 757 -15.27 0.99 20.61
N SER A 758 -15.23 2.31 20.46
CA SER A 758 -14.68 2.95 19.26
C SER A 758 -13.25 2.49 18.95
N ASP A 759 -12.37 2.40 19.95
CA ASP A 759 -10.99 1.92 19.73
C ASP A 759 -10.94 0.49 19.18
N LYS A 760 -11.80 -0.40 19.70
CA LYS A 760 -11.89 -1.78 19.20
C LYS A 760 -12.42 -1.83 17.78
N ALA A 761 -13.43 -1.01 17.47
CA ALA A 761 -14.02 -0.94 16.14
C ALA A 761 -12.98 -0.54 15.07
N TYR A 762 -12.15 0.46 15.33
CA TYR A 762 -11.13 0.93 14.36
C TYR A 762 -9.86 0.07 14.32
N SER A 763 -9.65 -0.83 15.29
CA SER A 763 -8.47 -1.71 15.34
C SER A 763 -8.56 -2.97 14.49
N ARG A 764 -9.74 -3.30 13.95
CA ARG A 764 -10.01 -4.56 13.24
C ARG A 764 -10.69 -4.31 11.90
N PRO A 765 -10.40 -5.11 10.86
CA PRO A 765 -10.98 -4.93 9.53
C PRO A 765 -12.51 -5.16 9.52
N TYR A 766 -12.97 -6.14 10.31
CA TYR A 766 -14.38 -6.35 10.62
C TYR A 766 -14.51 -7.12 11.94
N PHE A 767 -15.69 -7.11 12.55
CA PHE A 767 -15.94 -7.72 13.85
C PHE A 767 -17.43 -8.09 14.04
N CYS A 768 -17.70 -8.82 15.13
CA CYS A 768 -19.07 -9.06 15.61
C CYS A 768 -19.43 -8.01 16.67
N MET A 769 -20.69 -7.60 16.69
CA MET A 769 -21.19 -6.59 17.62
C MET A 769 -22.52 -7.02 18.24
N LEU A 770 -22.63 -6.87 19.56
CA LEU A 770 -23.86 -7.02 20.32
C LEU A 770 -24.39 -5.65 20.76
N LEU A 771 -25.68 -5.44 20.57
CA LEU A 771 -26.39 -4.25 21.00
C LEU A 771 -27.55 -4.66 21.91
N SER A 772 -27.76 -3.95 23.02
CA SER A 772 -28.87 -4.23 23.95
C SER A 772 -29.59 -2.97 24.39
N LYS A 773 -30.93 -3.00 24.35
CA LYS A 773 -31.77 -2.00 25.02
C LYS A 773 -31.79 -2.17 26.53
N LEU A 774 -31.67 -3.41 26.99
CA LEU A 774 -31.70 -3.74 28.42
C LEU A 774 -30.36 -3.38 29.09
N PRO A 775 -30.37 -3.15 30.42
CA PRO A 775 -29.14 -3.02 31.19
C PRO A 775 -28.28 -4.28 31.03
N VAL A 776 -27.01 -4.08 30.67
CA VAL A 776 -26.05 -5.17 30.51
C VAL A 776 -25.13 -5.18 31.71
N LYS A 777 -25.03 -6.33 32.38
CA LYS A 777 -24.14 -6.53 33.52
C LYS A 777 -22.68 -6.57 33.06
N SER A 778 -22.41 -7.30 31.99
CA SER A 778 -21.09 -7.32 31.36
C SER A 778 -21.17 -7.67 29.89
N PHE A 779 -20.26 -7.07 29.11
CA PHE A 779 -19.89 -7.55 27.79
C PHE A 779 -18.54 -8.24 27.89
N SER A 780 -18.42 -9.41 27.28
CA SER A 780 -17.15 -10.11 27.15
C SER A 780 -17.01 -10.68 25.73
N SER A 781 -15.78 -10.92 25.32
CA SER A 781 -15.49 -11.58 24.06
C SER A 781 -14.40 -12.61 24.27
N LYS A 782 -14.58 -13.81 23.73
CA LYS A 782 -13.63 -14.92 23.86
C LYS A 782 -13.20 -15.40 22.47
N PRO A 783 -11.93 -15.23 22.08
CA PRO A 783 -11.40 -15.82 20.85
C PRO A 783 -11.49 -17.35 20.87
N PHE A 784 -11.82 -17.96 19.73
CA PHE A 784 -11.77 -19.42 19.61
C PHE A 784 -10.32 -19.89 19.46
N SER A 785 -9.99 -20.94 20.21
CA SER A 785 -8.63 -21.49 20.28
C SER A 785 -8.07 -21.96 18.93
N ASN A 786 -8.95 -22.49 18.08
CA ASN A 786 -8.61 -23.05 16.77
C ASN A 786 -8.90 -22.10 15.60
N SER A 787 -9.27 -20.83 15.87
CA SER A 787 -9.68 -19.95 14.77
C SER A 787 -8.49 -19.52 13.90
N ILE A 788 -8.74 -19.58 12.60
CA ILE A 788 -7.82 -19.17 11.55
C ILE A 788 -8.09 -17.71 11.20
N MET A 789 -9.37 -17.35 11.05
CA MET A 789 -9.86 -16.00 10.76
C MET A 789 -9.92 -15.05 11.97
N GLY A 790 -9.46 -15.46 13.15
CA GLY A 790 -9.55 -14.64 14.36
C GLY A 790 -10.99 -14.48 14.88
N ARG A 791 -11.81 -15.51 14.69
CA ARG A 791 -13.20 -15.60 15.16
C ARG A 791 -13.26 -15.61 16.69
N GLU A 792 -14.31 -15.01 17.23
CA GLU A 792 -14.54 -14.90 18.66
C GLU A 792 -16.03 -15.01 18.99
N LEU A 793 -16.31 -15.45 20.22
CA LEU A 793 -17.63 -15.50 20.81
C LEU A 793 -17.86 -14.23 21.64
N CYS A 794 -18.73 -13.34 21.16
CA CYS A 794 -19.18 -12.17 21.90
C CYS A 794 -20.35 -12.55 22.81
N ILE A 795 -20.33 -12.11 24.06
CA ILE A 795 -21.29 -12.48 25.09
C ILE A 795 -21.77 -11.21 25.83
N ALA A 796 -23.09 -11.08 25.97
CA ALA A 796 -23.75 -10.10 26.82
C ALA A 796 -24.51 -10.81 27.94
N GLU A 797 -24.12 -10.55 29.18
CA GLU A 797 -24.86 -10.99 30.36
C GLU A 797 -25.86 -9.91 30.76
N VAL A 798 -27.14 -10.25 30.81
CA VAL A 798 -28.21 -9.32 31.16
C VAL A 798 -29.08 -9.87 32.27
N GLU A 799 -29.65 -8.95 33.04
CA GLU A 799 -30.71 -9.26 33.97
C GLU A 799 -32.05 -8.83 33.36
N VAL A 800 -32.98 -9.77 33.36
CA VAL A 800 -34.31 -9.61 32.80
C VAL A 800 -35.29 -9.34 33.94
N ALA A 801 -36.35 -8.56 33.68
CA ALA A 801 -37.36 -8.28 34.69
C ALA A 801 -37.93 -9.58 35.29
N GLY A 802 -38.02 -9.62 36.62
CA GLY A 802 -38.26 -10.84 37.40
C GLY A 802 -37.00 -11.49 38.01
N GLY A 803 -35.84 -10.85 37.92
CA GLY A 803 -34.58 -11.33 38.52
C GLY A 803 -33.93 -12.50 37.77
N LYS A 804 -34.37 -12.76 36.55
CA LYS A 804 -33.89 -13.88 35.72
C LYS A 804 -32.63 -13.47 34.96
N SER A 805 -31.59 -14.29 35.02
CA SER A 805 -30.38 -14.10 34.22
C SER A 805 -30.59 -14.63 32.80
N LEU A 806 -30.25 -13.83 31.79
CA LEU A 806 -30.22 -14.23 30.39
C LEU A 806 -28.84 -13.91 29.81
N VAL A 807 -28.31 -14.82 29.01
CA VAL A 807 -27.08 -14.60 28.23
C VAL A 807 -27.43 -14.58 26.75
N VAL A 808 -27.04 -13.50 26.07
CA VAL A 808 -27.13 -13.39 24.61
C VAL A 808 -25.73 -13.39 24.04
N ALA A 809 -25.45 -14.33 23.15
CA ALA A 809 -24.15 -14.49 22.52
C ALA A 809 -24.25 -14.45 21.00
N THR A 810 -23.19 -13.99 20.36
CA THR A 810 -23.06 -14.01 18.91
C THR A 810 -21.64 -14.33 18.49
N SER A 811 -21.52 -14.91 17.30
CA SER A 811 -20.25 -15.23 16.66
C SER A 811 -20.43 -15.22 15.16
N HIS A 812 -19.32 -15.02 14.46
CA HIS A 812 -19.18 -15.36 13.06
C HIS A 812 -18.19 -16.54 12.98
N LEU A 813 -18.68 -17.78 12.83
CA LEU A 813 -17.81 -18.96 12.79
C LEU A 813 -16.96 -19.00 11.51
N GLU A 814 -15.95 -19.87 11.46
CA GLU A 814 -15.00 -19.97 10.35
C GLU A 814 -15.70 -20.11 8.98
N SER A 815 -15.42 -19.21 8.04
CA SER A 815 -16.13 -19.20 6.75
C SER A 815 -15.46 -20.13 5.74
N PRO A 816 -16.20 -20.82 4.86
CA PRO A 816 -15.59 -21.49 3.72
C PRO A 816 -14.78 -20.50 2.87
N CYS A 817 -13.49 -20.77 2.64
CA CYS A 817 -12.62 -19.90 1.85
C CYS A 817 -11.82 -20.73 0.85
N PRO A 818 -12.40 -21.17 -0.27
CA PRO A 818 -11.66 -21.88 -1.30
C PRO A 818 -10.63 -20.93 -1.92
N ALA A 819 -9.38 -21.02 -1.47
CA ALA A 819 -8.27 -20.20 -1.95
C ALA A 819 -7.10 -21.08 -2.43
N PRO A 820 -6.25 -20.58 -3.34
CA PRO A 820 -5.02 -21.25 -3.71
C PRO A 820 -4.13 -21.46 -2.47
N PRO A 821 -3.52 -22.66 -2.30
CA PRO A 821 -3.31 -23.67 -3.33
C PRO A 821 -4.31 -24.84 -3.32
N LYS A 822 -5.18 -24.99 -2.31
CA LYS A 822 -5.95 -26.23 -2.13
C LYS A 822 -7.41 -26.18 -2.59
N TRP A 823 -7.99 -24.99 -2.85
CA TRP A 823 -9.37 -24.82 -3.39
C TRP A 823 -10.50 -25.52 -2.63
N ASP A 824 -10.20 -26.22 -1.53
CA ASP A 824 -11.05 -27.11 -0.75
C ASP A 824 -11.15 -26.69 0.72
N GLN A 825 -10.60 -25.52 1.07
CA GLN A 825 -10.57 -24.97 2.43
C GLN A 825 -11.97 -24.58 2.89
N MET A 826 -12.76 -25.58 3.29
CA MET A 826 -14.12 -25.42 3.77
C MET A 826 -14.18 -25.21 5.29
N TYR A 827 -13.08 -25.39 6.02
CA TYR A 827 -12.93 -25.22 7.47
C TYR A 827 -14.04 -25.86 8.32
N SER A 828 -14.57 -26.98 7.84
CA SER A 828 -15.67 -27.70 8.47
C SER A 828 -15.30 -28.19 9.87
N LYS A 829 -14.12 -28.81 10.02
CA LYS A 829 -13.64 -29.32 11.31
C LYS A 829 -13.46 -28.18 12.32
N GLU A 830 -12.92 -27.06 11.87
CA GLU A 830 -12.71 -25.88 12.69
C GLU A 830 -14.05 -25.31 13.17
N ARG A 831 -15.03 -25.13 12.27
CA ARG A 831 -16.39 -24.70 12.62
C ARG A 831 -17.05 -25.62 13.64
N VAL A 832 -17.00 -26.94 13.43
CA VAL A 832 -17.60 -27.93 14.35
C VAL A 832 -16.98 -27.81 15.74
N GLN A 833 -15.66 -27.67 15.83
CA GLN A 833 -14.98 -27.47 17.10
C GLN A 833 -15.35 -26.13 17.75
N GLN A 834 -15.46 -25.04 16.98
CA GLN A 834 -15.88 -23.73 17.49
C GLN A 834 -17.32 -23.76 18.04
N ALA A 835 -18.24 -24.41 17.33
CA ALA A 835 -19.61 -24.60 17.79
C ALA A 835 -19.66 -25.38 19.12
N ASN A 836 -18.91 -26.48 19.22
CA ASN A 836 -18.80 -27.25 20.46
C ASN A 836 -18.18 -26.44 21.62
N GLU A 837 -17.12 -25.67 21.34
CA GLU A 837 -16.49 -24.79 22.33
C GLU A 837 -17.48 -23.75 22.85
N ALA A 838 -18.23 -23.10 21.95
CA ALA A 838 -19.25 -22.11 22.32
C ALA A 838 -20.35 -22.72 23.21
N LEU A 839 -20.90 -23.86 22.83
CA LEU A 839 -21.94 -24.54 23.62
C LEU A 839 -21.43 -24.97 25.00
N SER A 840 -20.20 -25.48 25.07
CA SER A 840 -19.56 -25.86 26.34
C SER A 840 -19.39 -24.66 27.29
N LEU A 841 -18.91 -23.53 26.77
CA LEU A 841 -18.72 -22.30 27.55
C LEU A 841 -20.03 -21.70 28.05
N LEU A 842 -21.06 -21.74 27.21
CA LEU A 842 -22.36 -21.14 27.51
C LEU A 842 -23.23 -22.06 28.38
N LYS A 843 -22.95 -23.36 28.45
CA LYS A 843 -23.69 -24.33 29.27
C LYS A 843 -23.75 -23.98 30.77
N LYS A 844 -22.82 -23.18 31.29
CA LYS A 844 -22.86 -22.77 32.70
C LYS A 844 -24.03 -21.83 33.03
N TYR A 845 -24.69 -21.24 32.03
CA TYR A 845 -25.81 -20.32 32.24
C TYR A 845 -27.16 -21.03 32.04
N PRO A 846 -28.20 -20.66 32.83
CA PRO A 846 -29.51 -21.30 32.79
C PRO A 846 -30.35 -20.93 31.56
N ASN A 847 -30.20 -19.69 31.07
CA ASN A 847 -30.90 -19.20 29.88
C ASN A 847 -29.89 -18.57 28.92
N VAL A 848 -29.80 -19.14 27.73
CA VAL A 848 -28.85 -18.74 26.70
C VAL A 848 -29.54 -18.64 25.34
N ILE A 849 -29.21 -17.58 24.62
CA ILE A 849 -29.45 -17.43 23.20
C ILE A 849 -28.09 -17.26 22.52
N PHE A 850 -27.73 -18.19 21.65
CA PHE A 850 -26.55 -18.08 20.81
C PHE A 850 -26.98 -17.95 19.35
N GLY A 851 -26.81 -16.78 18.75
CA GLY A 851 -27.21 -16.51 17.38
C GLY A 851 -26.20 -15.72 16.57
N GLY A 852 -26.09 -16.03 15.29
CA GLY A 852 -25.11 -15.41 14.40
C GLY A 852 -24.98 -16.15 13.09
N ASP A 853 -24.10 -15.65 12.23
CA ASP A 853 -23.62 -16.38 11.06
C ASP A 853 -22.66 -17.49 11.49
N MET A 854 -23.18 -18.70 11.53
CA MET A 854 -22.42 -19.89 11.90
C MET A 854 -21.68 -20.49 10.70
N ASN A 855 -21.85 -19.93 9.49
CA ASN A 855 -21.35 -20.50 8.24
C ASN A 855 -21.69 -21.99 8.09
N TRP A 856 -22.75 -22.46 8.76
CA TRP A 856 -22.98 -23.89 8.96
C TRP A 856 -23.59 -24.51 7.71
N ASP A 857 -22.96 -25.56 7.22
CA ASP A 857 -23.44 -26.31 6.06
C ASP A 857 -23.75 -27.73 6.47
N ASP A 858 -25.04 -28.06 6.64
CA ASP A 858 -25.47 -29.40 7.12
C ASP A 858 -24.93 -30.55 6.25
N LYS A 859 -24.61 -30.29 4.98
CA LYS A 859 -24.03 -31.31 4.09
C LYS A 859 -22.54 -31.54 4.32
N LEU A 860 -21.79 -30.49 4.66
CA LEU A 860 -20.33 -30.55 4.84
C LEU A 860 -19.95 -30.77 6.30
N ASP A 861 -20.63 -30.08 7.21
CA ASP A 861 -20.35 -30.04 8.64
C ASP A 861 -21.12 -31.10 9.43
N GLY A 862 -22.17 -31.67 8.81
CA GLY A 862 -23.09 -32.61 9.46
C GLY A 862 -24.15 -31.90 10.30
N GLU A 863 -24.83 -32.67 11.14
CA GLU A 863 -25.82 -32.14 12.08
C GLU A 863 -25.14 -31.22 13.10
N TYR A 864 -25.78 -30.09 13.40
CA TYR A 864 -25.27 -29.14 14.38
C TYR A 864 -25.11 -29.85 15.75
N PRO A 865 -23.98 -29.69 16.47
CA PRO A 865 -23.64 -30.50 17.65
C PRO A 865 -24.42 -30.05 18.90
N LEU A 866 -25.74 -30.13 18.84
CA LEU A 866 -26.64 -29.81 19.96
C LEU A 866 -26.33 -30.74 21.13
N GLN A 867 -26.09 -30.14 22.30
CA GLN A 867 -26.01 -30.89 23.56
C GLN A 867 -27.41 -31.08 24.14
N ASN A 868 -27.59 -32.02 25.07
CA ASN A 868 -28.85 -32.18 25.80
C ASN A 868 -29.33 -30.83 26.37
N GLU A 869 -30.64 -30.56 26.24
CA GLU A 869 -31.33 -29.31 26.62
C GLU A 869 -31.13 -28.10 25.68
N TRP A 870 -30.33 -28.23 24.62
CA TRP A 870 -30.23 -27.21 23.57
C TRP A 870 -31.17 -27.50 22.41
N ILE A 871 -31.73 -26.44 21.86
CA ILE A 871 -32.62 -26.50 20.69
C ILE A 871 -32.14 -25.54 19.60
N ASP A 872 -32.36 -25.91 18.34
CA ASP A 872 -32.26 -24.99 17.21
C ASP A 872 -33.65 -24.36 16.99
N ALA A 873 -33.78 -23.06 17.28
CA ALA A 873 -35.06 -22.38 17.36
C ALA A 873 -35.85 -22.41 16.04
N TRP A 874 -35.15 -22.39 14.90
CA TRP A 874 -35.82 -22.48 13.60
C TRP A 874 -36.34 -23.89 13.34
N SER A 875 -35.56 -24.92 13.66
CA SER A 875 -36.00 -26.31 13.48
C SER A 875 -37.17 -26.67 14.40
N GLU A 876 -37.19 -26.11 15.62
CA GLU A 876 -38.26 -26.31 16.60
C GLU A 876 -39.57 -25.63 16.16
N LEU A 877 -39.52 -24.36 15.74
CA LEU A 877 -40.72 -23.58 15.39
C LEU A 877 -41.18 -23.79 13.94
N ARG A 878 -40.29 -24.20 13.03
CA ARG A 878 -40.53 -24.34 11.59
C ARG A 878 -39.99 -25.68 11.05
N PRO A 879 -40.38 -26.85 11.60
CA PRO A 879 -39.78 -28.15 11.25
C PRO A 879 -39.99 -28.57 9.78
N LYS A 880 -40.93 -27.93 9.07
CA LYS A 880 -41.21 -28.18 7.64
C LYS A 880 -40.47 -27.23 6.69
N GLU A 881 -39.78 -26.22 7.22
CA GLU A 881 -39.07 -25.22 6.42
C GLU A 881 -37.58 -25.30 6.71
N ILE A 882 -36.76 -25.40 5.67
CA ILE A 882 -35.31 -25.51 5.87
C ILE A 882 -34.72 -24.23 6.46
N GLY A 883 -35.22 -23.06 6.05
CA GLY A 883 -34.77 -21.77 6.54
C GLY A 883 -33.49 -21.27 5.86
N TRP A 884 -33.49 -21.19 4.52
CA TRP A 884 -32.34 -20.71 3.75
C TRP A 884 -32.06 -19.23 4.02
N THR A 885 -31.08 -18.94 4.88
CA THR A 885 -30.65 -17.57 5.20
C THR A 885 -29.70 -17.01 4.13
N TYR A 886 -29.06 -17.88 3.35
CA TYR A 886 -28.32 -17.55 2.15
C TYR A 886 -28.92 -18.30 0.95
N ASP A 887 -29.54 -17.59 0.02
CA ASP A 887 -30.26 -18.19 -1.10
C ASP A 887 -30.08 -17.39 -2.40
N THR A 888 -29.29 -17.92 -3.34
CA THR A 888 -29.06 -17.25 -4.63
C THR A 888 -30.26 -17.30 -5.57
N LYS A 889 -31.31 -18.07 -5.25
CA LYS A 889 -32.55 -18.15 -6.04
C LYS A 889 -33.47 -16.97 -5.71
N SER A 890 -33.67 -16.69 -4.42
CA SER A 890 -34.52 -15.60 -3.96
C SER A 890 -33.75 -14.29 -3.83
N ASN A 891 -32.48 -14.33 -3.40
CA ASN A 891 -31.61 -13.16 -3.37
C ASN A 891 -30.94 -12.95 -4.74
N GLN A 892 -31.67 -12.26 -5.62
CA GLN A 892 -31.22 -11.96 -6.99
C GLN A 892 -29.92 -11.16 -7.03
N MET A 893 -29.53 -10.50 -5.92
CA MET A 893 -28.29 -9.74 -5.85
C MET A 893 -27.06 -10.64 -5.95
N LEU A 894 -27.13 -11.94 -5.62
CA LEU A 894 -25.96 -12.81 -5.57
C LEU A 894 -25.51 -13.36 -6.93
N SER A 895 -26.41 -13.38 -7.93
CA SER A 895 -26.19 -13.81 -9.32
C SER A 895 -25.09 -14.87 -9.53
N GLY A 896 -25.40 -16.12 -9.19
CA GLY A 896 -24.57 -17.30 -9.45
C GLY A 896 -24.92 -18.02 -10.77
N ASN A 897 -24.03 -18.88 -11.26
CA ASN A 897 -24.33 -19.80 -12.38
C ASN A 897 -25.12 -21.05 -11.92
N ARG A 898 -25.12 -21.32 -10.61
CA ARG A 898 -25.83 -22.43 -9.97
C ARG A 898 -26.61 -21.89 -8.78
N THR A 899 -27.72 -22.54 -8.48
CA THR A 899 -28.51 -22.25 -7.28
C THR A 899 -27.75 -22.75 -6.05
N LEU A 900 -27.43 -21.84 -5.13
CA LEU A 900 -26.85 -22.14 -3.82
C LEU A 900 -27.82 -21.71 -2.73
N GLN A 901 -28.24 -22.67 -1.91
CA GLN A 901 -29.18 -22.50 -0.80
C GLN A 901 -28.57 -23.10 0.46
N LYS A 902 -28.34 -22.26 1.47
CA LYS A 902 -27.64 -22.61 2.72
C LYS A 902 -28.30 -21.93 3.93
N ARG A 903 -28.27 -22.61 5.08
CA ARG A 903 -28.75 -22.11 6.38
C ARG A 903 -27.55 -21.80 7.26
N LEU A 904 -26.90 -20.69 6.91
CA LEU A 904 -25.64 -20.27 7.52
C LEU A 904 -25.90 -19.64 8.90
N ASP A 905 -27.02 -18.94 9.07
CA ASP A 905 -27.40 -18.24 10.29
C ASP A 905 -28.38 -19.08 11.11
N ARG A 906 -28.18 -19.12 12.43
CA ARG A 906 -29.01 -19.91 13.36
C ARG A 906 -29.21 -19.20 14.69
N PHE A 907 -30.23 -19.65 15.43
CA PHE A 907 -30.41 -19.37 16.85
C PHE A 907 -30.44 -20.68 17.63
N ILE A 908 -29.41 -20.91 18.43
CA ILE A 908 -29.27 -22.06 19.31
C ILE A 908 -29.58 -21.62 20.73
N CYS A 909 -30.62 -22.20 21.31
CA CYS A 909 -31.18 -21.76 22.58
C CYS A 909 -31.12 -22.85 23.63
N ARG A 910 -30.93 -22.46 24.89
CA ARG A 910 -31.13 -23.31 26.05
C ARG A 910 -31.87 -22.52 27.10
N PHE A 911 -33.02 -23.02 27.53
CA PHE A 911 -33.85 -22.29 28.48
C PHE A 911 -34.37 -23.18 29.60
N HIS A 912 -34.14 -22.72 30.83
CA HIS A 912 -34.73 -23.31 32.01
C HIS A 912 -36.18 -22.82 32.18
N ASP A 913 -36.38 -21.51 32.25
CA ASP A 913 -37.64 -20.84 32.62
C ASP A 913 -38.13 -19.80 31.57
N LEU A 914 -37.56 -19.84 30.37
CA LEU A 914 -37.97 -19.09 29.18
C LEU A 914 -38.35 -20.06 28.05
N MET A 915 -39.08 -19.59 27.05
CA MET A 915 -39.42 -20.35 25.85
C MET A 915 -39.37 -19.50 24.59
N ILE A 916 -39.08 -20.14 23.46
CA ILE A 916 -39.20 -19.53 22.13
C ILE A 916 -40.68 -19.45 21.73
N THR A 917 -41.08 -18.35 21.10
CA THR A 917 -42.48 -18.13 20.70
C THR A 917 -42.65 -17.94 19.20
N SER A 918 -41.73 -17.21 18.56
CA SER A 918 -41.72 -17.05 17.11
C SER A 918 -40.32 -16.89 16.57
N ILE A 919 -40.12 -17.24 15.31
CA ILE A 919 -38.91 -16.93 14.56
C ILE A 919 -39.30 -16.58 13.13
N ASP A 920 -38.76 -15.46 12.66
CA ASP A 920 -39.09 -14.88 11.37
C ASP A 920 -37.82 -14.50 10.60
N MET A 921 -37.85 -14.66 9.28
CA MET A 921 -36.78 -14.26 8.38
C MET A 921 -37.11 -12.91 7.74
N ILE A 922 -36.22 -11.93 7.89
CA ILE A 922 -36.43 -10.53 7.49
C ILE A 922 -35.39 -10.05 6.47
N GLY A 923 -35.67 -8.91 5.82
CA GLY A 923 -34.78 -8.31 4.81
C GLY A 923 -34.74 -9.07 3.48
N LYS A 924 -35.85 -9.73 3.14
CA LYS A 924 -36.00 -10.51 1.90
C LYS A 924 -36.29 -9.66 0.67
N ASP A 925 -36.70 -8.42 0.87
CA ASP A 925 -37.13 -7.53 -0.20
C ASP A 925 -35.97 -6.68 -0.73
N ALA A 926 -35.96 -6.47 -2.05
CA ALA A 926 -35.05 -5.54 -2.69
C ALA A 926 -35.33 -4.10 -2.23
N ILE A 927 -34.26 -3.32 -2.10
CA ILE A 927 -34.36 -1.90 -1.75
C ILE A 927 -34.95 -1.16 -2.96
N PRO A 928 -36.10 -0.48 -2.82
CA PRO A 928 -36.78 0.15 -3.95
C PRO A 928 -35.89 1.16 -4.69
N GLY A 929 -35.79 0.99 -6.01
CA GLY A 929 -35.02 1.90 -6.86
C GLY A 929 -33.50 1.76 -6.77
N VAL A 930 -32.98 0.75 -6.06
CA VAL A 930 -31.54 0.51 -5.95
C VAL A 930 -31.15 -0.71 -6.76
N ILE A 931 -30.27 -0.50 -7.73
CA ILE A 931 -29.77 -1.51 -8.65
C ILE A 931 -28.25 -1.46 -8.70
N TYR A 932 -27.62 -2.58 -8.97
CA TYR A 932 -26.18 -2.66 -9.21
C TYR A 932 -25.91 -3.41 -10.51
N THR A 933 -24.86 -3.00 -11.23
CA THR A 933 -24.49 -3.62 -12.50
C THR A 933 -23.32 -4.58 -12.28
N LYS A 934 -23.52 -5.85 -12.63
CA LYS A 934 -22.48 -6.89 -12.59
C LYS A 934 -22.07 -7.27 -14.00
N GLU A 935 -20.78 -7.26 -14.27
CA GLU A 935 -20.25 -7.82 -15.50
C GLU A 935 -20.21 -9.35 -15.42
N LYS A 936 -20.83 -10.00 -16.40
CA LYS A 936 -20.82 -11.46 -16.53
C LYS A 936 -20.29 -11.85 -17.89
N LYS A 937 -19.17 -12.56 -17.91
CA LYS A 937 -18.59 -13.12 -19.13
C LYS A 937 -19.38 -14.37 -19.54
N VAL A 938 -20.09 -14.29 -20.66
CA VAL A 938 -20.85 -15.41 -21.23
C VAL A 938 -20.31 -15.68 -22.63
N ARG A 939 -19.77 -16.88 -22.87
CA ARG A 939 -19.25 -17.30 -24.19
C ARG A 939 -18.29 -16.29 -24.84
N LYS A 940 -17.35 -15.75 -24.05
CA LYS A 940 -16.35 -14.74 -24.44
C LYS A 940 -16.87 -13.31 -24.69
N GLU A 941 -18.16 -13.06 -24.54
CA GLU A 941 -18.74 -11.72 -24.53
C GLU A 941 -18.96 -11.24 -23.09
N ILE A 942 -18.72 -9.95 -22.83
CA ILE A 942 -19.02 -9.32 -21.54
C ILE A 942 -20.46 -8.81 -21.61
N LYS A 943 -21.34 -9.36 -20.77
CA LYS A 943 -22.71 -8.86 -20.60
C LYS A 943 -22.83 -8.13 -19.28
N GLN A 944 -23.42 -6.94 -19.31
CA GLN A 944 -23.78 -6.21 -18.11
C GLN A 944 -25.16 -6.70 -17.63
N LEU A 945 -25.20 -7.21 -16.38
CA LEU A 945 -26.43 -7.61 -15.71
C LEU A 945 -26.81 -6.54 -14.70
N VAL A 946 -27.97 -5.93 -14.87
CA VAL A 946 -28.56 -5.03 -13.87
C VAL A 946 -29.35 -5.88 -12.88
N LEU A 947 -28.96 -5.82 -11.61
CA LEU A 947 -29.51 -6.65 -10.54
C LEU A 947 -30.06 -5.77 -9.42
N PRO A 948 -31.15 -6.17 -8.75
CA PRO A 948 -31.64 -5.46 -7.58
C PRO A 948 -30.64 -5.58 -6.42
N VAL A 949 -30.63 -4.58 -5.56
CA VAL A 949 -29.84 -4.60 -4.31
C VAL A 949 -30.76 -4.95 -3.14
N LEU A 950 -30.40 -5.97 -2.38
CA LEU A 950 -31.03 -6.30 -1.10
C LEU A 950 -30.18 -5.74 0.06
N PRO A 951 -30.70 -5.70 1.31
CA PRO A 951 -29.96 -5.20 2.46
C PRO A 951 -28.61 -5.90 2.69
N SER A 952 -28.54 -7.20 2.45
CA SER A 952 -27.33 -8.01 2.59
C SER A 952 -27.38 -9.24 1.68
N ASP A 953 -26.26 -9.97 1.55
CA ASP A 953 -26.22 -11.28 0.92
C ASP A 953 -26.95 -12.35 1.75
N HIS A 954 -27.06 -12.14 3.07
CA HIS A 954 -27.88 -12.93 3.99
C HIS A 954 -29.25 -12.29 4.28
N TYR A 955 -30.20 -13.13 4.68
CA TYR A 955 -31.44 -12.72 5.34
C TYR A 955 -31.29 -12.75 6.86
N GLY A 956 -31.83 -11.73 7.52
CA GLY A 956 -31.79 -11.64 8.99
C GLY A 956 -32.78 -12.59 9.66
N LEU A 957 -32.48 -13.02 10.88
CA LEU A 957 -33.38 -13.81 11.72
C LEU A 957 -33.85 -12.99 12.93
N LEU A 958 -35.16 -12.95 13.15
CA LEU A 958 -35.79 -12.30 14.29
C LEU A 958 -36.45 -13.36 15.18
N LEU A 959 -35.87 -13.60 16.35
CA LEU A 959 -36.38 -14.52 17.36
C LEU A 959 -37.20 -13.76 18.41
N THR A 960 -38.36 -14.29 18.78
CA THR A 960 -39.14 -13.84 19.94
C THR A 960 -39.14 -14.91 21.02
N ILE A 961 -38.93 -14.48 22.27
CA ILE A 961 -39.00 -15.34 23.47
C ILE A 961 -40.01 -14.78 24.47
N SER A 962 -40.52 -15.62 25.35
CA SER A 962 -41.38 -15.25 26.47
C SER A 962 -41.02 -16.03 27.73
N ASN A 963 -41.66 -15.68 28.85
CA ASN A 963 -41.67 -16.53 30.03
C ASN A 963 -42.38 -17.85 29.68
N LYS A 964 -41.89 -18.96 30.27
CA LYS A 964 -42.62 -20.23 30.32
C LYS A 964 -43.86 -20.15 31.18
#